data_AF-A0A7C1U8K6-F1
#
_entry.id   AF-A0A7C1U8K6-F1
#
_cell.length_a   1.000
_cell.length_b   1.000
_cell.length_c   1.000
_cell.angle_alpha   90.00
_cell.angle_beta   90.00
_cell.angle_gamma   90.00
#
_symmetry.space_group_name_H-M   'P 1'
#
loop_
_entity.id
_entity.type
_entity.pdbx_description
1 polymer ?
#
loop_
_entity_poly.entity_id
_entity_poly.type
_entity_poly.pdbx_seq_one_letter_code
_entity_poly.pdbx_strand_id
1 'polypeptide(L)'
;MLAWEEAGARLSAVADQHWLRSARQRVGRLESELQSLAEPLLEPRTWSLHGEQQRKLSEAATGLDELGGEQLRSVMDALHPQLGPSLAAWWKAAVSQPFGWGPGAFRAPSDPALTRDRRIRDLKDLVGTAGPHAEPLEWFAAWAPYLSVPDRFVVEPVDIGPLLAAGIDAGGPVGEATFRTLIDSATGEHPIGGMGSHVIVGLLRSSRTGGWEFIESMLLTAQRQEGLRQSILEAAGGAHPDAFTRIIDLISSEDLIRFAATISAVSAWLGFPEHAERLDDAERRLRLLQAYRTDRGLAARQVIEGEAWDTYVGLCATAQHDVLPALDLAREALRLADRDNRAAALRFLVYSGLPIEYLLPSFVAAMADPDLGVASMAHRALVWNGYRPEASDGELYGALDDLARRLPEKTRRAEPVGIDPDPVPLDRGAVVATMTAVLGDRPLEPLLAHLPSMDPATRGALARKAGERGKLDGDLRRAVVKLVGDRSSMVRKCAVEAMEGLQVDAAEALELEPLLTRRAGDLRRGVIGLLGRLPVSDALDSSRRLWNGSELQRDAACELLSTLDRRPAVVATAQGFLADGASETQQAFLALVVGEKQSGVDDRTLGLFTPDEMTAPHPPHTGPEGRRFSDPAAFRILGELDDLAESHRNTVLELVTWQDSTEVLLADATWLPGAFHRNRAWAGELDWGMVLPEVFRGWWDNRPADCRGESEALDALRALVVSQLCVDHEDPSFIRGRRSPVRELLRPLVGPDLLQLRHPGVVRHVLEWLLVEAADQSVIDECMDATEVALASIPGTWLQRLTESVDEGRRYEVEWRGGFVQLCPWITLTQNLLIGKPSLMT
;
A
#
# COMPACT_ATOMS: atom_id res chain seq x y z
N MET A 1 6.59 -18.73 -31.85
CA MET A 1 5.85 -17.95 -30.85
C MET A 1 4.73 -17.20 -31.57
N LEU A 2 3.51 -17.24 -31.03
CA LEU A 2 2.35 -16.57 -31.62
C LEU A 2 2.43 -15.06 -31.32
N ALA A 3 1.87 -14.23 -32.21
CA ALA A 3 1.63 -12.83 -31.89
C ALA A 3 0.56 -12.72 -30.78
N TRP A 4 0.71 -11.73 -29.88
CA TRP A 4 -0.21 -11.55 -28.75
C TRP A 4 -1.67 -11.40 -29.16
N GLU A 5 -1.95 -10.67 -30.25
CA GLU A 5 -3.31 -10.51 -30.80
C GLU A 5 -3.89 -11.86 -31.27
N GLU A 6 -3.08 -12.68 -31.94
CA GLU A 6 -3.49 -14.00 -32.41
C GLU A 6 -3.72 -14.96 -31.24
N ALA A 7 -2.83 -14.96 -30.24
CA ALA A 7 -2.99 -15.75 -29.03
C ALA A 7 -4.25 -15.33 -28.26
N GLY A 8 -4.50 -14.03 -28.10
CA GLY A 8 -5.69 -13.49 -27.44
C GLY A 8 -6.99 -13.87 -28.15
N ALA A 9 -7.02 -13.81 -29.50
CA ALA A 9 -8.18 -14.23 -30.28
C ALA A 9 -8.47 -15.73 -30.13
N ARG A 10 -7.44 -16.57 -30.18
CA ARG A 10 -7.57 -18.03 -30.00
C ARG A 10 -8.00 -18.38 -28.57
N LEU A 11 -7.41 -17.76 -27.55
CA LEU A 11 -7.80 -17.94 -26.14
C LEU A 11 -9.24 -17.53 -25.90
N SER A 12 -9.68 -16.39 -26.47
CA SER A 12 -11.06 -15.92 -26.37
C SER A 12 -12.05 -16.88 -27.06
N ALA A 13 -11.64 -17.52 -28.16
CA ALA A 13 -12.47 -18.47 -28.88
C ALA A 13 -12.70 -19.78 -28.12
N VAL A 14 -11.74 -20.21 -27.30
CA VAL A 14 -11.86 -21.43 -26.47
C VAL A 14 -12.34 -21.15 -25.04
N ALA A 15 -12.45 -19.89 -24.63
CA ALA A 15 -12.88 -19.50 -23.29
C ALA A 15 -14.40 -19.66 -23.09
N ASP A 16 -14.80 -20.45 -22.09
CA ASP A 16 -16.18 -20.50 -21.62
C ASP A 16 -16.50 -19.29 -20.74
N GLN A 17 -17.25 -18.32 -21.27
CA GLN A 17 -17.71 -17.14 -20.53
C GLN A 17 -18.62 -17.48 -19.33
N HIS A 18 -19.21 -18.68 -19.31
CA HIS A 18 -20.12 -19.16 -18.28
C HIS A 18 -19.50 -20.25 -17.39
N TRP A 19 -18.18 -20.43 -17.42
CA TRP A 19 -17.50 -21.52 -16.72
C TRP A 19 -17.83 -21.60 -15.22
N LEU A 20 -17.99 -20.44 -14.55
CA LEU A 20 -18.37 -20.36 -13.13
C LEU A 20 -19.73 -21.03 -12.87
N ARG A 21 -20.69 -20.90 -13.79
CA ARG A 21 -22.00 -21.56 -13.68
C ARG A 21 -21.85 -23.07 -13.77
N SER A 22 -21.04 -23.53 -14.72
CA SER A 22 -20.73 -24.94 -14.93
C SER A 22 -20.01 -25.55 -13.72
N ALA A 23 -19.02 -24.83 -13.16
CA ALA A 23 -18.30 -25.24 -11.96
C ALA A 23 -19.21 -25.32 -10.73
N ARG A 24 -20.05 -24.29 -10.50
CA ARG A 24 -21.04 -24.30 -9.40
C ARG A 24 -22.03 -25.45 -9.52
N GLN A 25 -22.46 -25.80 -10.73
CA GLN A 25 -23.35 -26.95 -10.93
C GLN A 25 -22.66 -28.28 -10.58
N ARG A 26 -21.37 -28.45 -10.89
CA ARG A 26 -20.61 -29.65 -10.50
C ARG A 26 -20.39 -29.69 -8.99
N VAL A 27 -19.99 -28.57 -8.39
CA VAL A 27 -19.80 -28.44 -6.94
C VAL A 27 -21.10 -28.73 -6.18
N GLY A 28 -22.25 -28.26 -6.67
CA GLY A 28 -23.56 -28.55 -6.08
C GLY A 28 -24.05 -30.01 -6.21
N ARG A 29 -23.28 -30.89 -6.88
CA ARG A 29 -23.53 -32.34 -6.91
C ARG A 29 -22.65 -33.12 -5.93
N LEU A 30 -21.71 -32.45 -5.28
CA LEU A 30 -20.90 -33.04 -4.22
C LEU A 30 -21.75 -33.28 -2.97
N GLU A 31 -21.29 -34.16 -2.09
CA GLU A 31 -21.85 -34.26 -0.74
C GLU A 31 -21.67 -32.94 0.02
N SER A 32 -22.57 -32.65 0.96
CA SER A 32 -22.66 -31.33 1.63
C SER A 32 -21.35 -30.88 2.27
N GLU A 33 -20.58 -31.82 2.85
CA GLU A 33 -19.27 -31.52 3.43
C GLU A 33 -18.28 -31.06 2.37
N LEU A 34 -18.09 -31.83 1.29
CA LEU A 34 -17.19 -31.48 0.19
C LEU A 34 -17.62 -30.21 -0.56
N GLN A 35 -18.93 -29.99 -0.69
CA GLN A 35 -19.49 -28.78 -1.27
C GLN A 35 -19.04 -27.53 -0.49
N SER A 36 -19.13 -27.56 0.84
CA SER A 36 -18.74 -26.43 1.69
C SER A 36 -17.25 -26.05 1.58
N LEU A 37 -16.38 -27.02 1.25
CA LEU A 37 -14.95 -26.79 1.01
C LEU A 37 -14.67 -26.21 -0.39
N ALA A 38 -15.50 -26.55 -1.39
CA ALA A 38 -15.30 -26.15 -2.78
C ALA A 38 -15.92 -24.79 -3.12
N GLU A 39 -17.05 -24.43 -2.49
CA GLU A 39 -17.78 -23.19 -2.79
C GLU A 39 -16.96 -21.90 -2.62
N PRO A 40 -16.17 -21.71 -1.55
CA PRO A 40 -15.38 -20.49 -1.35
C PRO A 40 -14.36 -20.23 -2.49
N LEU A 41 -13.90 -21.29 -3.15
CA LEU A 41 -12.96 -21.20 -4.27
C LEU A 41 -13.61 -20.58 -5.52
N LEU A 42 -14.93 -20.69 -5.69
CA LEU A 42 -15.70 -20.18 -6.84
C LEU A 42 -16.31 -18.78 -6.63
N GLU A 43 -16.04 -18.14 -5.49
CA GLU A 43 -16.46 -16.75 -5.25
C GLU A 43 -15.59 -15.77 -6.05
N PRO A 44 -16.15 -14.66 -6.58
CA PRO A 44 -15.37 -13.65 -7.28
C PRO A 44 -14.35 -12.99 -6.36
N ARG A 45 -13.21 -12.60 -6.95
CA ARG A 45 -12.13 -11.88 -6.26
C ARG A 45 -12.61 -10.47 -5.93
N THR A 46 -12.69 -10.12 -4.65
CA THR A 46 -12.90 -8.73 -4.21
C THR A 46 -11.58 -8.15 -3.69
N TRP A 47 -11.31 -6.88 -3.98
CA TRP A 47 -10.06 -6.18 -3.61
C TRP A 47 -9.76 -6.20 -2.11
N SER A 48 -10.80 -6.36 -1.29
CA SER A 48 -10.73 -6.78 0.09
C SER A 48 -11.40 -8.14 0.19
N LEU A 49 -10.66 -9.20 0.54
CA LEU A 49 -11.30 -10.35 1.15
C LEU A 49 -11.96 -9.79 2.41
N HIS A 50 -13.29 -9.67 2.41
CA HIS A 50 -14.00 -9.30 3.64
C HIS A 50 -13.64 -10.37 4.69
N GLY A 51 -13.52 -10.00 5.97
CA GLY A 51 -13.06 -10.95 7.00
C GLY A 51 -13.80 -12.29 6.99
N GLU A 52 -15.07 -12.30 6.57
CA GLU A 52 -15.85 -13.52 6.36
C GLU A 52 -15.34 -14.40 5.21
N GLN A 53 -14.96 -13.84 4.07
CA GLN A 53 -14.47 -14.61 2.92
C GLN A 53 -13.10 -15.22 3.21
N GLN A 54 -12.22 -14.46 3.88
CA GLN A 54 -10.92 -14.99 4.31
C GLN A 54 -11.10 -16.12 5.32
N ARG A 55 -12.04 -15.97 6.26
CA ARG A 55 -12.40 -17.03 7.21
C ARG A 55 -12.90 -18.29 6.49
N LYS A 56 -13.84 -18.17 5.55
CA LYS A 56 -14.35 -19.30 4.75
C LYS A 56 -13.25 -20.03 3.97
N LEU A 57 -12.31 -19.28 3.38
CA LEU A 57 -11.16 -19.87 2.69
C LEU A 57 -10.24 -20.61 3.68
N SER A 58 -9.96 -20.04 4.85
CA SER A 58 -9.14 -20.69 5.87
C SER A 58 -9.79 -21.98 6.43
N GLU A 59 -11.10 -21.95 6.67
CA GLU A 59 -11.90 -23.12 7.03
C GLU A 59 -11.86 -24.20 5.94
N ALA A 60 -12.07 -23.80 4.68
CA ALA A 60 -11.98 -24.70 3.53
C ALA A 60 -10.60 -25.34 3.40
N ALA A 61 -9.53 -24.55 3.57
CA ALA A 61 -8.16 -25.04 3.51
C ALA A 61 -7.87 -26.10 4.58
N THR A 62 -8.40 -25.91 5.79
CA THR A 62 -8.26 -26.88 6.88
C THR A 62 -8.98 -28.18 6.53
N GLY A 63 -10.23 -28.09 6.05
CA GLY A 63 -10.97 -29.28 5.63
C GLY A 63 -10.33 -30.01 4.44
N LEU A 64 -9.76 -29.29 3.47
CA LEU A 64 -9.06 -29.89 2.33
C LEU A 64 -7.79 -30.68 2.75
N ASP A 65 -7.08 -30.24 3.79
CA ASP A 65 -5.94 -30.97 4.35
C ASP A 65 -6.35 -32.31 4.99
N GLU A 66 -7.59 -32.42 5.49
CA GLU A 66 -8.11 -33.60 6.17
C GLU A 66 -8.69 -34.66 5.21
N LEU A 67 -8.93 -34.29 3.94
CA LEU A 67 -9.55 -35.20 2.96
C LEU A 67 -8.65 -36.37 2.55
N GLY A 68 -9.27 -37.54 2.39
CA GLY A 68 -8.66 -38.67 1.69
C GLY A 68 -8.38 -38.36 0.21
N GLY A 69 -7.50 -39.13 -0.43
CA GLY A 69 -7.10 -38.89 -1.82
C GLY A 69 -8.25 -38.86 -2.84
N GLU A 70 -9.25 -39.73 -2.68
CA GLU A 70 -10.42 -39.79 -3.57
C GLU A 70 -11.37 -38.60 -3.36
N GLN A 71 -11.59 -38.19 -2.11
CA GLN A 71 -12.44 -37.05 -1.77
C GLN A 71 -11.82 -35.74 -2.25
N LEU A 72 -10.53 -35.54 -1.98
CA LEU A 72 -9.79 -34.38 -2.50
C LEU A 72 -9.88 -34.34 -4.03
N ARG A 73 -9.70 -35.49 -4.69
CA ARG A 73 -9.82 -35.59 -6.14
C ARG A 73 -11.21 -35.22 -6.63
N SER A 74 -12.26 -35.69 -5.96
CA SER A 74 -13.64 -35.37 -6.29
C SER A 74 -13.93 -33.87 -6.20
N VAL A 75 -13.43 -33.19 -5.17
CA VAL A 75 -13.51 -31.72 -5.05
C VAL A 75 -12.82 -31.04 -6.24
N MET A 76 -11.59 -31.44 -6.54
CA MET A 76 -10.81 -30.82 -7.61
C MET A 76 -11.38 -31.09 -9.01
N ASP A 77 -11.95 -32.28 -9.25
CA ASP A 77 -12.67 -32.61 -10.50
C ASP A 77 -13.94 -31.74 -10.64
N ALA A 78 -14.65 -31.46 -9.54
CA ALA A 78 -15.81 -30.59 -9.57
C ALA A 78 -15.43 -29.13 -9.90
N LEU A 79 -14.30 -28.65 -9.37
CA LEU A 79 -13.76 -27.33 -9.70
C LEU A 79 -13.33 -27.28 -11.17
N HIS A 80 -12.46 -28.19 -11.60
CA HIS A 80 -11.92 -28.26 -12.96
C HIS A 80 -11.70 -29.70 -13.45
N PRO A 81 -12.60 -30.27 -14.27
CA PRO A 81 -12.55 -31.70 -14.62
C PRO A 81 -11.25 -32.19 -15.26
N GLN A 82 -10.62 -31.37 -16.11
CA GLN A 82 -9.39 -31.74 -16.81
C GLN A 82 -8.12 -31.59 -15.95
N LEU A 83 -8.20 -30.78 -14.88
CA LEU A 83 -7.06 -30.49 -14.01
C LEU A 83 -7.22 -31.09 -12.61
N GLY A 84 -8.38 -31.65 -12.29
CA GLY A 84 -8.65 -32.27 -10.99
C GLY A 84 -7.56 -33.21 -10.47
N PRO A 85 -6.98 -34.12 -11.30
CA PRO A 85 -5.83 -34.93 -10.86
C PRO A 85 -4.64 -34.08 -10.43
N SER A 86 -4.26 -33.12 -11.27
CA SER A 86 -3.08 -32.28 -11.10
C SER A 86 -3.25 -31.30 -9.94
N LEU A 87 -4.45 -30.74 -9.76
CA LEU A 87 -4.80 -29.88 -8.63
C LEU A 87 -4.77 -30.65 -7.30
N ALA A 88 -5.27 -31.89 -7.28
CA ALA A 88 -5.20 -32.73 -6.08
C ALA A 88 -3.76 -33.15 -5.75
N ALA A 89 -2.95 -33.48 -6.76
CA ALA A 89 -1.53 -33.75 -6.59
C ALA A 89 -0.77 -32.50 -6.10
N TRP A 90 -1.05 -31.35 -6.71
CA TRP A 90 -0.48 -30.06 -6.34
C TRP A 90 -0.82 -29.67 -4.90
N TRP A 91 -2.07 -29.81 -4.45
CA TRP A 91 -2.45 -29.48 -3.07
C TRP A 91 -1.61 -30.21 -2.02
N LYS A 92 -1.32 -31.49 -2.28
CA LYS A 92 -0.47 -32.34 -1.43
C LYS A 92 1.01 -31.96 -1.54
N ALA A 93 1.52 -31.79 -2.76
CA ALA A 93 2.90 -31.43 -3.00
C ALA A 93 3.23 -30.01 -2.50
N ALA A 94 2.25 -29.11 -2.48
CA ALA A 94 2.42 -27.73 -2.07
C ALA A 94 2.76 -27.58 -0.57
N VAL A 95 2.53 -28.61 0.25
CA VAL A 95 2.91 -28.64 1.68
C VAL A 95 4.43 -28.49 1.87
N SER A 96 5.23 -29.04 0.96
CA SER A 96 6.69 -28.97 1.03
C SER A 96 7.27 -27.78 0.28
N GLN A 97 6.43 -26.92 -0.31
CA GLN A 97 6.87 -25.71 -1.02
C GLN A 97 7.22 -24.60 -0.03
N PRO A 98 7.98 -23.58 -0.47
CA PRO A 98 8.26 -22.42 0.37
C PRO A 98 6.98 -21.70 0.81
N PHE A 99 6.89 -21.30 2.09
CA PHE A 99 5.64 -20.78 2.68
C PHE A 99 5.62 -19.26 2.91
N GLY A 100 6.78 -18.60 2.88
CA GLY A 100 6.93 -17.16 3.14
C GLY A 100 7.12 -16.31 1.87
N TRP A 101 6.77 -15.03 1.97
CA TRP A 101 7.11 -13.98 1.00
C TRP A 101 8.50 -13.36 1.24
N GLY A 102 9.21 -13.86 2.26
CA GLY A 102 10.54 -13.41 2.64
C GLY A 102 11.64 -14.04 1.79
N PRO A 103 12.81 -13.41 1.76
CA PRO A 103 13.96 -13.97 1.08
C PRO A 103 14.42 -15.27 1.76
N GLY A 104 14.82 -16.26 0.96
CA GLY A 104 15.38 -17.53 1.45
C GLY A 104 14.58 -18.79 1.13
N ALA A 105 13.37 -18.67 0.58
CA ALA A 105 12.55 -19.80 0.14
C ALA A 105 12.43 -20.94 1.18
N PHE A 106 12.21 -20.55 2.44
CA PHE A 106 12.13 -21.46 3.59
C PHE A 106 10.89 -22.34 3.57
N ARG A 107 11.02 -23.55 4.13
CA ARG A 107 10.02 -24.63 4.07
C ARG A 107 9.62 -25.06 5.48
N ALA A 108 8.42 -25.65 5.59
CA ALA A 108 7.93 -26.21 6.84
C ALA A 108 7.23 -27.55 6.61
N PRO A 109 7.93 -28.57 6.08
CA PRO A 109 7.30 -29.87 5.78
C PRO A 109 6.79 -30.58 7.04
N SER A 110 7.31 -30.23 8.22
CA SER A 110 6.88 -30.75 9.52
C SER A 110 5.63 -30.08 10.10
N ASP A 111 5.22 -28.92 9.55
CA ASP A 111 4.01 -28.20 9.96
C ASP A 111 3.24 -27.66 8.73
N PRO A 112 2.38 -28.50 8.12
CA PRO A 112 1.58 -28.12 6.94
C PRO A 112 0.65 -26.92 7.16
N ALA A 113 0.37 -26.53 8.40
CA ALA A 113 -0.46 -25.36 8.70
C ALA A 113 0.21 -24.07 8.22
N LEU A 114 1.55 -23.99 8.25
CA LEU A 114 2.30 -22.80 7.84
C LEU A 114 2.17 -22.47 6.34
N THR A 115 1.93 -23.47 5.49
CA THR A 115 1.70 -23.25 4.04
C THR A 115 0.24 -23.02 3.69
N ARG A 116 -0.70 -23.34 4.59
CA ARG A 116 -2.13 -23.51 4.29
C ARG A 116 -2.77 -22.26 3.67
N ASP A 117 -2.55 -21.10 4.28
CA ASP A 117 -3.13 -19.83 3.82
C ASP A 117 -2.60 -19.38 2.44
N ARG A 118 -1.35 -19.74 2.12
CA ARG A 118 -0.80 -19.52 0.78
C ARG A 118 -1.40 -20.52 -0.20
N ARG A 119 -1.42 -21.82 0.14
CA ARG A 119 -1.98 -22.89 -0.68
C ARG A 119 -3.43 -22.62 -1.09
N ILE A 120 -4.30 -22.18 -0.18
CA ILE A 120 -5.70 -21.92 -0.55
C ILE A 120 -5.87 -20.71 -1.47
N ARG A 121 -5.05 -19.66 -1.28
CA ARG A 121 -5.04 -18.51 -2.19
C ARG A 121 -4.56 -18.90 -3.57
N ASP A 122 -3.46 -19.65 -3.64
CA ASP A 122 -2.91 -20.12 -4.91
C ASP A 122 -3.87 -21.08 -5.61
N LEU A 123 -4.56 -21.95 -4.86
CA LEU A 123 -5.60 -22.82 -5.42
C LEU A 123 -6.74 -22.02 -6.05
N LYS A 124 -7.22 -21.00 -5.33
CA LYS A 124 -8.27 -20.10 -5.81
C LYS A 124 -7.86 -19.38 -7.08
N ASP A 125 -6.62 -18.88 -7.11
CA ASP A 125 -6.05 -18.17 -8.25
C ASP A 125 -5.87 -19.12 -9.46
N LEU A 126 -5.37 -20.35 -9.24
CA LEU A 126 -5.29 -21.39 -10.27
C LEU A 126 -6.67 -21.76 -10.83
N VAL A 127 -7.68 -21.94 -9.98
CA VAL A 127 -9.06 -22.25 -10.40
C VAL A 127 -9.65 -21.08 -11.20
N GLY A 128 -9.41 -19.83 -10.78
CA GLY A 128 -9.88 -18.64 -11.48
C GLY A 128 -9.25 -18.47 -12.87
N THR A 129 -7.97 -18.80 -13.00
CA THR A 129 -7.21 -18.72 -14.26
C THR A 129 -7.53 -19.87 -15.20
N ALA A 130 -7.59 -21.10 -14.70
CA ALA A 130 -7.88 -22.28 -15.51
C ALA A 130 -9.37 -22.41 -15.87
N GLY A 131 -10.26 -21.93 -15.00
CA GLY A 131 -11.71 -22.08 -15.11
C GLY A 131 -12.31 -21.85 -16.51
N PRO A 132 -11.98 -20.74 -17.21
CA PRO A 132 -12.48 -20.49 -18.57
C PRO A 132 -12.04 -21.52 -19.63
N HIS A 133 -10.99 -22.30 -19.37
CA HIS A 133 -10.35 -23.16 -20.37
C HIS A 133 -10.47 -24.63 -19.98
N ALA A 134 -11.41 -25.36 -20.58
CA ALA A 134 -11.64 -26.79 -20.32
C ALA A 134 -10.61 -27.70 -21.01
N GLU A 135 -9.33 -27.40 -20.80
CA GLU A 135 -8.19 -28.00 -21.50
C GLU A 135 -7.31 -28.84 -20.53
N PRO A 136 -6.51 -29.79 -21.04
CA PRO A 136 -5.63 -30.62 -20.20
C PRO A 136 -4.34 -29.87 -19.79
N LEU A 137 -3.59 -30.43 -18.84
CA LEU A 137 -2.42 -29.78 -18.24
C LEU A 137 -1.34 -29.40 -19.27
N GLU A 138 -1.09 -30.25 -20.27
CA GLU A 138 -0.11 -29.99 -21.33
C GLU A 138 -0.50 -28.79 -22.21
N TRP A 139 -1.79 -28.49 -22.32
CA TRP A 139 -2.24 -27.27 -23.00
C TRP A 139 -1.85 -26.04 -22.18
N PHE A 140 -2.06 -26.07 -20.86
CA PHE A 140 -1.61 -24.97 -19.99
C PHE A 140 -0.10 -24.79 -20.03
N ALA A 141 0.68 -25.87 -20.14
CA ALA A 141 2.13 -25.79 -20.31
C ALA A 141 2.53 -25.03 -21.60
N ALA A 142 1.79 -25.21 -22.69
CA ALA A 142 2.05 -24.50 -23.95
C ALA A 142 1.53 -23.06 -23.96
N TRP A 143 0.39 -22.81 -23.31
CA TRP A 143 -0.32 -21.54 -23.38
C TRP A 143 0.00 -20.57 -22.24
N ALA A 144 0.70 -21.02 -21.19
CA ALA A 144 1.09 -20.22 -20.03
C ALA A 144 1.65 -18.82 -20.35
N PRO A 145 2.51 -18.61 -21.39
CA PRO A 145 2.96 -17.27 -21.74
C PRO A 145 1.83 -16.29 -22.05
N TYR A 146 0.68 -16.78 -22.51
CA TYR A 146 -0.42 -15.97 -23.04
C TYR A 146 -1.65 -15.94 -22.11
N LEU A 147 -1.65 -16.69 -21.01
CA LEU A 147 -2.78 -16.75 -20.06
C LEU A 147 -2.92 -15.49 -19.19
N SER A 148 -1.92 -14.59 -19.23
CA SER A 148 -2.00 -13.25 -18.65
C SER A 148 -2.97 -12.38 -19.46
N VAL A 149 -4.24 -12.34 -19.06
CA VAL A 149 -5.24 -11.48 -19.68
C VAL A 149 -5.19 -10.07 -19.04
N PRO A 150 -5.04 -8.97 -19.80
CA PRO A 150 -4.88 -7.61 -19.27
C PRO A 150 -6.07 -7.04 -18.45
N ASP A 151 -7.19 -7.75 -18.41
CA ASP A 151 -8.48 -7.27 -17.85
C ASP A 151 -8.89 -8.00 -16.56
N ARG A 152 -8.01 -8.86 -16.05
CA ARG A 152 -8.13 -9.50 -14.74
C ARG A 152 -6.78 -9.26 -14.06
N PHE A 153 -6.76 -9.04 -12.76
CA PHE A 153 -5.49 -9.04 -12.02
C PHE A 153 -4.99 -10.50 -12.03
N VAL A 154 -4.27 -10.91 -13.07
CA VAL A 154 -3.99 -12.32 -13.38
C VAL A 154 -2.61 -12.71 -12.89
N VAL A 155 -2.59 -13.74 -12.04
CA VAL A 155 -1.65 -14.87 -12.02
C VAL A 155 -0.55 -14.74 -13.08
N GLU A 156 0.68 -14.48 -12.65
CA GLU A 156 1.80 -14.44 -13.58
C GLU A 156 2.10 -15.87 -14.08
N PRO A 157 2.71 -16.05 -15.28
CA PRO A 157 3.08 -17.38 -15.76
C PRO A 157 3.86 -18.22 -14.72
N VAL A 158 4.59 -17.55 -13.82
CA VAL A 158 5.31 -18.17 -12.68
C VAL A 158 4.39 -18.99 -11.77
N ASP A 159 3.12 -18.62 -11.63
CA ASP A 159 2.16 -19.19 -10.69
C ASP A 159 1.59 -20.54 -11.18
N ILE A 160 1.61 -20.81 -12.50
CA ILE A 160 1.22 -22.11 -13.07
C ILE A 160 2.36 -23.15 -12.95
N GLY A 161 3.62 -22.72 -12.90
CA GLY A 161 4.79 -23.60 -12.85
C GLY A 161 4.70 -24.70 -11.77
N PRO A 162 4.33 -24.39 -10.52
CA PRO A 162 4.17 -25.40 -9.46
C PRO A 162 3.10 -26.46 -9.77
N LEU A 163 2.01 -26.09 -10.44
CA LEU A 163 0.97 -27.02 -10.87
C LEU A 163 1.50 -27.96 -11.97
N LEU A 164 2.28 -27.43 -12.92
CA LEU A 164 2.93 -28.23 -13.97
C LEU A 164 3.91 -29.23 -13.35
N ALA A 165 4.73 -28.78 -12.39
CA ALA A 165 5.67 -29.65 -11.66
C ALA A 165 4.94 -30.80 -10.94
N ALA A 166 3.85 -30.50 -10.23
CA ALA A 166 3.05 -31.52 -9.55
C ALA A 166 2.41 -32.52 -10.53
N GLY A 167 2.01 -32.07 -11.73
CA GLY A 167 1.52 -32.95 -12.78
C GLY A 167 2.59 -33.85 -13.40
N ILE A 168 3.82 -33.34 -13.57
CA ILE A 168 4.98 -34.13 -13.99
C ILE A 168 5.28 -35.22 -12.96
N ASP A 169 5.28 -34.85 -11.67
CA ASP A 169 5.58 -35.77 -10.56
C ASP A 169 4.49 -36.81 -10.32
N ALA A 170 3.23 -36.48 -10.62
CA ALA A 170 2.14 -37.46 -10.65
C ALA A 170 2.33 -38.54 -11.73
N GLY A 171 3.16 -38.26 -12.74
CA GLY A 171 3.52 -39.19 -13.80
C GLY A 171 2.39 -39.50 -14.78
N GLY A 172 2.50 -40.66 -15.44
CA GLY A 172 1.55 -41.10 -16.46
C GLY A 172 1.59 -40.28 -17.77
N PRO A 173 0.65 -40.51 -18.69
CA PRO A 173 0.66 -39.88 -20.02
C PRO A 173 0.59 -38.35 -19.98
N VAL A 174 -0.20 -37.79 -19.05
CA VAL A 174 -0.35 -36.33 -18.89
C VAL A 174 0.94 -35.69 -18.36
N GLY A 175 1.57 -36.31 -17.35
CA GLY A 175 2.86 -35.84 -16.83
C GLY A 175 3.98 -35.90 -17.86
N GLU A 176 4.04 -36.98 -18.66
CA GLU A 176 5.02 -37.10 -19.75
C GLU A 176 4.78 -36.08 -20.87
N ALA A 177 3.52 -35.88 -21.27
CA ALA A 177 3.15 -34.88 -22.26
C ALA A 177 3.50 -33.47 -21.78
N THR A 178 3.19 -33.14 -20.52
CA THR A 178 3.51 -31.85 -19.89
C THR A 178 5.01 -31.61 -19.87
N PHE A 179 5.81 -32.60 -19.44
CA PHE A 179 7.27 -32.49 -19.43
C PHE A 179 7.82 -32.23 -20.83
N ARG A 180 7.39 -33.01 -21.84
CA ARG A 180 7.80 -32.81 -23.23
C ARG A 180 7.40 -31.43 -23.75
N THR A 181 6.18 -30.98 -23.51
CA THR A 181 5.72 -29.64 -23.92
C THR A 181 6.59 -28.54 -23.33
N LEU A 182 7.05 -28.66 -22.07
CA LEU A 182 7.97 -27.70 -21.47
C LEU A 182 9.33 -27.69 -22.16
N ILE A 183 9.90 -28.87 -22.47
CA ILE A 183 11.16 -28.97 -23.22
C ILE A 183 11.01 -28.37 -24.62
N ASP A 184 9.97 -28.78 -25.36
CA ASP A 184 9.69 -28.28 -26.71
C ASP A 184 9.43 -26.76 -26.70
N SER A 185 8.84 -26.22 -25.63
CA SER A 185 8.62 -24.77 -25.48
C SER A 185 9.93 -24.02 -25.22
N ALA A 186 10.85 -24.59 -24.45
CA ALA A 186 12.17 -24.01 -24.20
C ALA A 186 13.07 -24.04 -25.44
N THR A 187 13.01 -25.11 -26.24
CA THR A 187 13.80 -25.26 -27.48
C THR A 187 13.17 -24.53 -28.67
N GLY A 188 11.94 -24.03 -28.54
CA GLY A 188 11.19 -23.36 -29.60
C GLY A 188 10.61 -24.34 -30.65
N GLU A 189 10.57 -25.62 -30.33
CA GLU A 189 10.02 -26.69 -31.18
C GLU A 189 8.49 -26.82 -31.02
N HIS A 190 7.92 -26.35 -29.90
CA HIS A 190 6.47 -26.36 -29.70
C HIS A 190 5.80 -25.29 -30.58
N PRO A 191 4.75 -25.62 -31.37
CA PRO A 191 4.15 -24.69 -32.33
C PRO A 191 3.53 -23.43 -31.68
N ILE A 192 3.14 -23.54 -30.41
CA ILE A 192 2.49 -22.47 -29.64
C ILE A 192 3.39 -21.97 -28.50
N GLY A 193 4.11 -22.92 -27.90
CA GLY A 193 4.79 -22.74 -26.62
C GLY A 193 5.95 -21.78 -26.74
N GLY A 194 6.26 -21.12 -25.64
CA GLY A 194 7.36 -20.17 -25.57
C GLY A 194 8.10 -20.32 -24.25
N MET A 195 9.41 -20.08 -24.29
CA MET A 195 10.22 -20.01 -23.08
C MET A 195 9.69 -18.90 -22.14
N GLY A 196 9.54 -19.23 -20.86
CA GLY A 196 9.07 -18.31 -19.82
C GLY A 196 9.24 -18.88 -18.42
N SER A 197 8.86 -18.12 -17.39
CA SER A 197 9.05 -18.51 -15.98
C SER A 197 8.37 -19.82 -15.61
N HIS A 198 7.18 -20.11 -16.16
CA HIS A 198 6.47 -21.38 -16.00
C HIS A 198 7.32 -22.61 -16.41
N VAL A 199 8.16 -22.49 -17.44
CA VAL A 199 9.06 -23.58 -17.88
C VAL A 199 10.15 -23.82 -16.86
N ILE A 200 10.84 -22.74 -16.44
CA ILE A 200 11.92 -22.79 -15.47
C ILE A 200 11.40 -23.37 -14.15
N VAL A 201 10.31 -22.81 -13.63
CA VAL A 201 9.70 -23.23 -12.37
C VAL A 201 9.17 -24.66 -12.47
N GLY A 202 8.48 -25.01 -13.55
CA GLY A 202 7.93 -26.36 -13.76
C GLY A 202 9.02 -27.44 -13.77
N LEU A 203 10.12 -27.19 -14.49
CA LEU A 203 11.24 -28.14 -14.58
C LEU A 203 12.04 -28.22 -13.28
N LEU A 204 12.39 -27.07 -12.67
CA LEU A 204 13.18 -27.03 -11.43
C LEU A 204 12.42 -27.53 -10.20
N ARG A 205 11.08 -27.34 -10.13
CA ARG A 205 10.28 -27.80 -8.99
C ARG A 205 9.84 -29.26 -9.10
N SER A 206 9.78 -29.82 -10.30
CA SER A 206 9.52 -31.25 -10.48
C SER A 206 10.64 -32.10 -9.89
N SER A 207 10.34 -33.32 -9.50
CA SER A 207 11.29 -34.33 -9.01
C SER A 207 12.03 -35.03 -10.17
N ARG A 208 11.80 -34.62 -11.42
CA ARG A 208 12.37 -35.25 -12.63
C ARG A 208 13.73 -34.66 -12.97
N THR A 209 14.79 -35.44 -12.73
CA THR A 209 16.19 -35.02 -12.92
C THR A 209 16.50 -34.51 -14.32
N GLY A 210 15.88 -35.08 -15.36
CA GLY A 210 16.08 -34.60 -16.74
C GLY A 210 15.65 -33.14 -16.95
N GLY A 211 14.70 -32.63 -16.15
CA GLY A 211 14.34 -31.22 -16.15
C GLY A 211 15.42 -30.34 -15.52
N TRP A 212 16.06 -30.82 -14.46
CA TRP A 212 17.17 -30.13 -13.80
C TRP A 212 18.38 -30.04 -14.72
N GLU A 213 18.78 -31.17 -15.31
CA GLU A 213 19.89 -31.25 -16.28
C GLU A 213 19.68 -30.31 -17.48
N PHE A 214 18.45 -30.20 -17.97
CA PHE A 214 18.10 -29.29 -19.05
C PHE A 214 18.29 -27.82 -18.63
N ILE A 215 17.79 -27.41 -17.47
CA ILE A 215 17.94 -26.04 -16.95
C ILE A 215 19.41 -25.72 -16.64
N GLU A 216 20.18 -26.66 -16.10
CA GLU A 216 21.62 -26.54 -15.89
C GLU A 216 22.36 -26.28 -17.21
N SER A 217 22.06 -27.06 -18.26
CA SER A 217 22.61 -26.83 -19.60
C SER A 217 22.24 -25.48 -20.16
N MET A 218 21.01 -25.01 -19.93
CA MET A 218 20.61 -23.66 -20.33
C MET A 218 21.37 -22.58 -19.56
N LEU A 219 21.56 -22.75 -18.25
CA LEU A 219 22.31 -21.80 -17.43
C LEU A 219 23.75 -21.64 -17.93
N LEU A 220 24.41 -22.74 -18.31
CA LEU A 220 25.75 -22.72 -18.88
C LEU A 220 25.82 -22.05 -20.26
N THR A 221 24.79 -22.25 -21.09
CA THR A 221 24.72 -21.68 -22.44
C THR A 221 24.26 -20.22 -22.45
N ALA A 222 23.66 -19.73 -21.35
CA ALA A 222 23.18 -18.35 -21.16
C ALA A 222 24.30 -17.28 -21.03
N GLN A 223 25.47 -17.51 -21.63
CA GLN A 223 26.66 -16.64 -21.48
C GLN A 223 26.39 -15.17 -21.86
N ARG A 224 25.60 -14.92 -22.92
CA ARG A 224 25.23 -13.56 -23.38
C ARG A 224 23.77 -13.18 -23.10
N GLN A 225 23.01 -14.03 -22.41
CA GLN A 225 21.59 -13.81 -22.13
C GLN A 225 21.38 -13.56 -20.63
N GLU A 226 21.73 -12.36 -20.17
CA GLU A 226 21.64 -12.00 -18.74
C GLU A 226 20.24 -12.23 -18.18
N GLY A 227 19.19 -11.84 -18.92
CA GLY A 227 17.81 -12.01 -18.48
C GLY A 227 17.38 -13.47 -18.30
N LEU A 228 17.90 -14.39 -19.12
CA LEU A 228 17.65 -15.83 -18.95
C LEU A 228 18.36 -16.34 -17.68
N ARG A 229 19.62 -15.94 -17.47
CA ARG A 229 20.39 -16.31 -16.28
C ARG A 229 19.69 -15.85 -15.01
N GLN A 230 19.28 -14.58 -14.99
CA GLN A 230 18.52 -14.00 -13.88
C GLN A 230 17.24 -14.79 -13.61
N SER A 231 16.44 -15.07 -14.65
CA SER A 231 15.19 -15.83 -14.52
C SER A 231 15.40 -17.23 -13.93
N ILE A 232 16.48 -17.93 -14.32
CA ILE A 232 16.83 -19.25 -13.78
C ILE A 232 17.23 -19.15 -12.30
N LEU A 233 18.10 -18.20 -11.96
CA LEU A 233 18.66 -18.07 -10.62
C LEU A 233 17.64 -17.54 -9.60
N GLU A 234 16.75 -16.64 -10.00
CA GLU A 234 15.63 -16.19 -9.16
C GLU A 234 14.68 -17.35 -8.84
N ALA A 235 14.38 -18.21 -9.83
CA ALA A 235 13.54 -19.38 -9.63
C ALA A 235 14.21 -20.49 -8.80
N ALA A 236 15.55 -20.56 -8.80
CA ALA A 236 16.32 -21.64 -8.18
C ALA A 236 16.08 -21.76 -6.67
N GLY A 237 15.93 -20.65 -5.94
CA GLY A 237 15.64 -20.69 -4.50
C GLY A 237 14.34 -21.45 -4.19
N GLY A 238 13.34 -21.35 -5.06
CA GLY A 238 12.06 -22.06 -4.94
C GLY A 238 12.04 -23.46 -5.56
N ALA A 239 13.14 -23.97 -6.11
CA ALA A 239 13.23 -25.25 -6.81
C ALA A 239 13.02 -26.46 -5.89
N HIS A 240 13.02 -27.68 -6.45
CA HIS A 240 13.17 -28.89 -5.65
C HIS A 240 14.47 -28.79 -4.80
N PRO A 241 14.50 -29.22 -3.52
CA PRO A 241 15.68 -29.05 -2.66
C PRO A 241 16.99 -29.55 -3.27
N ASP A 242 16.94 -30.70 -3.95
CA ASP A 242 18.11 -31.29 -4.61
C ASP A 242 18.48 -30.53 -5.88
N ALA A 243 17.51 -30.01 -6.64
CA ALA A 243 17.77 -29.17 -7.81
C ALA A 243 18.47 -27.87 -7.40
N PHE A 244 18.05 -27.26 -6.30
CA PHE A 244 18.69 -26.05 -5.79
C PHE A 244 20.15 -26.30 -5.38
N THR A 245 20.42 -27.42 -4.69
CA THR A 245 21.80 -27.82 -4.35
C THR A 245 22.64 -28.00 -5.61
N ARG A 246 22.10 -28.64 -6.66
CA ARG A 246 22.81 -28.79 -7.93
C ARG A 246 23.12 -27.47 -8.63
N ILE A 247 22.19 -26.49 -8.59
CA ILE A 247 22.44 -25.15 -9.13
C ILE A 247 23.55 -24.44 -8.35
N ILE A 248 23.57 -24.54 -7.03
CA ILE A 248 24.66 -23.99 -6.19
C ILE A 248 26.00 -24.65 -6.57
N ASP A 249 26.03 -25.97 -6.69
CA ASP A 249 27.23 -26.71 -7.09
C ASP A 249 27.73 -26.30 -8.47
N LEU A 250 26.80 -26.12 -9.43
CA LEU A 250 27.10 -25.70 -10.79
C LEU A 250 27.70 -24.28 -10.83
N ILE A 251 27.16 -23.35 -10.04
CA ILE A 251 27.70 -21.99 -9.94
C ILE A 251 29.15 -22.03 -9.47
N SER A 252 29.44 -22.84 -8.45
CA SER A 252 30.80 -23.01 -7.93
C SER A 252 31.73 -23.71 -8.91
N SER A 253 31.28 -24.77 -9.60
CA SER A 253 32.14 -25.56 -10.50
C SER A 253 32.46 -24.84 -11.81
N GLU A 254 31.57 -24.00 -12.30
CA GLU A 254 31.68 -23.30 -13.59
C GLU A 254 32.01 -21.80 -13.42
N ASP A 255 32.32 -21.40 -12.19
CA ASP A 255 32.71 -20.04 -11.79
C ASP A 255 31.66 -18.99 -12.21
N LEU A 256 30.36 -19.34 -12.12
CA LEU A 256 29.28 -18.45 -12.54
C LEU A 256 29.06 -17.28 -11.57
N ILE A 257 29.71 -17.29 -10.41
CA ILE A 257 29.64 -16.22 -9.40
C ILE A 257 30.20 -14.89 -9.91
N ARG A 258 31.06 -14.91 -10.94
CA ARG A 258 31.61 -13.72 -11.61
C ARG A 258 30.56 -12.82 -12.27
N PHE A 259 29.32 -13.31 -12.44
CA PHE A 259 28.25 -12.59 -13.11
C PHE A 259 27.37 -11.81 -12.12
N ALA A 260 26.97 -10.59 -12.50
CA ALA A 260 26.15 -9.72 -11.66
C ALA A 260 24.82 -10.35 -11.25
N ALA A 261 24.08 -10.97 -12.17
CA ALA A 261 22.83 -11.66 -11.81
C ALA A 261 23.05 -12.82 -10.81
N THR A 262 24.22 -13.46 -10.84
CA THR A 262 24.56 -14.52 -9.88
C THR A 262 24.85 -13.96 -8.50
N ILE A 263 25.60 -12.87 -8.41
CA ILE A 263 25.86 -12.17 -7.15
C ILE A 263 24.51 -11.77 -6.52
N SER A 264 23.66 -11.07 -7.28
CA SER A 264 22.35 -10.63 -6.82
C SER A 264 21.45 -11.81 -6.39
N ALA A 265 21.47 -12.93 -7.12
CA ALA A 265 20.69 -14.10 -6.74
C ALA A 265 21.17 -14.73 -5.41
N VAL A 266 22.48 -14.84 -5.20
CA VAL A 266 23.05 -15.35 -3.94
C VAL A 266 22.66 -14.45 -2.77
N SER A 267 22.77 -13.13 -2.93
CA SER A 267 22.34 -12.16 -1.92
C SER A 267 20.83 -12.28 -1.65
N ALA A 268 20.01 -12.46 -2.69
CA ALA A 268 18.57 -12.64 -2.55
C ALA A 268 18.19 -13.95 -1.83
N TRP A 269 18.89 -15.06 -2.09
CA TRP A 269 18.67 -16.34 -1.38
C TRP A 269 19.02 -16.27 0.12
N LEU A 270 19.81 -15.27 0.52
CA LEU A 270 20.18 -15.01 1.90
C LEU A 270 19.51 -13.76 2.48
N GLY A 271 18.60 -13.09 1.76
CA GLY A 271 17.86 -11.94 2.30
C GLY A 271 18.57 -10.61 2.36
N PHE A 272 19.39 -10.37 1.34
CA PHE A 272 20.05 -9.09 1.06
C PHE A 272 19.86 -8.64 -0.41
N PRO A 273 18.64 -8.64 -0.99
CA PRO A 273 18.47 -8.31 -2.41
C PRO A 273 18.85 -6.86 -2.78
N GLU A 274 18.76 -5.92 -1.83
CA GLU A 274 19.05 -4.49 -2.03
C GLU A 274 20.53 -4.10 -1.90
N HIS A 275 21.41 -5.02 -1.51
CA HIS A 275 22.82 -4.70 -1.26
C HIS A 275 23.67 -5.07 -2.48
N ALA A 276 24.35 -4.08 -3.08
CA ALA A 276 25.39 -4.34 -4.08
C ALA A 276 26.55 -5.07 -3.39
N GLU A 277 26.52 -6.40 -3.45
CA GLU A 277 27.49 -7.24 -2.78
C GLU A 277 28.80 -7.31 -3.57
N ARG A 278 29.92 -7.25 -2.84
CA ARG A 278 31.24 -7.48 -3.45
C ARG A 278 31.37 -8.95 -3.83
N LEU A 279 32.02 -9.22 -4.95
CA LEU A 279 32.26 -10.59 -5.43
C LEU A 279 32.83 -11.53 -4.35
N ASP A 280 33.85 -11.06 -3.61
CA ASP A 280 34.51 -11.86 -2.56
C ASP A 280 33.53 -12.27 -1.43
N ASP A 281 32.62 -11.37 -1.07
CA ASP A 281 31.62 -11.63 -0.03
C ASP A 281 30.58 -12.63 -0.52
N ALA A 282 30.09 -12.45 -1.76
CA ALA A 282 29.10 -13.33 -2.37
C ALA A 282 29.67 -14.75 -2.56
N GLU A 283 30.93 -14.85 -2.98
CA GLU A 283 31.64 -16.13 -3.12
C GLU A 283 31.84 -16.83 -1.77
N ARG A 284 32.22 -16.08 -0.72
CA ARG A 284 32.34 -16.63 0.64
C ARG A 284 30.99 -17.17 1.12
N ARG A 285 29.91 -16.41 0.95
CA ARG A 285 28.56 -16.78 1.40
C ARG A 285 27.99 -17.96 0.60
N LEU A 286 28.23 -18.02 -0.70
CA LEU A 286 27.87 -19.17 -1.54
C LEU A 286 28.56 -20.45 -1.02
N ARG A 287 29.85 -20.38 -0.69
CA ARG A 287 30.60 -21.51 -0.13
C ARG A 287 30.05 -21.98 1.22
N LEU A 288 29.68 -21.06 2.10
CA LEU A 288 29.01 -21.40 3.37
C LEU A 288 27.68 -22.12 3.11
N LEU A 289 26.85 -21.55 2.23
CA LEU A 289 25.54 -22.10 1.89
C LEU A 289 25.68 -23.52 1.29
N GLN A 290 26.63 -23.71 0.37
CA GLN A 290 26.93 -25.01 -0.23
C GLN A 290 27.32 -26.05 0.83
N ALA A 291 28.24 -25.70 1.74
CA ALA A 291 28.70 -26.61 2.79
C ALA A 291 27.57 -26.99 3.75
N TYR A 292 26.79 -26.01 4.22
CA TYR A 292 25.75 -26.22 5.23
C TYR A 292 24.50 -26.90 4.71
N ARG A 293 24.16 -26.72 3.43
CA ARG A 293 23.07 -27.49 2.79
C ARG A 293 23.44 -28.98 2.64
N THR A 294 24.72 -29.27 2.44
CA THR A 294 25.22 -30.65 2.26
C THR A 294 25.38 -31.38 3.60
N ASP A 295 25.82 -30.69 4.65
CA ASP A 295 26.03 -31.25 5.98
C ASP A 295 25.24 -30.47 7.04
N ARG A 296 24.06 -30.99 7.39
CA ARG A 296 23.19 -30.41 8.43
C ARG A 296 23.81 -30.44 9.82
N GLY A 297 24.67 -31.41 10.12
CA GLY A 297 25.36 -31.49 11.40
C GLY A 297 26.43 -30.41 11.52
N LEU A 298 27.17 -30.15 10.43
CA LEU A 298 28.07 -29.01 10.33
C LEU A 298 27.32 -27.70 10.46
N ALA A 299 26.20 -27.52 9.75
CA ALA A 299 25.37 -26.31 9.81
C ALA A 299 24.96 -26.00 11.26
N ALA A 300 24.31 -26.95 11.94
CA ALA A 300 23.85 -26.77 13.32
C ALA A 300 24.99 -26.45 14.30
N ARG A 301 26.16 -27.10 14.13
CA ARG A 301 27.34 -26.80 14.95
C ARG A 301 27.86 -25.39 14.71
N GLN A 302 27.95 -24.97 13.45
CA GLN A 302 28.46 -23.64 13.09
C GLN A 302 27.51 -22.51 13.50
N VAL A 303 26.21 -22.81 13.67
CA VAL A 303 25.27 -21.87 14.29
C VAL A 303 25.66 -21.47 15.71
N ILE A 304 26.32 -22.38 16.44
CA ILE A 304 26.68 -22.19 17.85
C ILE A 304 28.15 -21.79 18.01
N GLU A 305 29.03 -22.37 17.20
CA GLU A 305 30.48 -22.25 17.33
C GLU A 305 31.13 -21.25 16.36
N GLY A 306 30.42 -20.83 15.31
CA GLY A 306 30.95 -19.98 14.25
C GLY A 306 30.82 -18.48 14.50
N GLU A 307 31.14 -17.67 13.49
CA GLU A 307 30.92 -16.22 13.50
C GLU A 307 29.49 -15.87 13.05
N ALA A 308 29.15 -14.58 13.01
CA ALA A 308 27.79 -14.13 12.73
C ALA A 308 27.27 -14.59 11.35
N TRP A 309 28.14 -14.63 10.34
CA TRP A 309 27.79 -15.16 9.01
C TRP A 309 27.60 -16.68 9.00
N ASP A 310 28.42 -17.43 9.75
CA ASP A 310 28.24 -18.87 9.91
C ASP A 310 26.91 -19.17 10.62
N THR A 311 26.59 -18.37 11.65
CA THR A 311 25.32 -18.40 12.38
C THR A 311 24.14 -18.18 11.44
N TYR A 312 24.16 -17.08 10.69
CA TYR A 312 23.05 -16.75 9.81
C TYR A 312 22.86 -17.74 8.66
N VAL A 313 23.94 -18.05 7.94
CA VAL A 313 23.86 -18.96 6.78
C VAL A 313 23.51 -20.39 7.23
N GLY A 314 23.99 -20.82 8.39
CA GLY A 314 23.63 -22.11 8.98
C GLY A 314 22.13 -22.21 9.30
N LEU A 315 21.55 -21.14 9.84
CA LEU A 315 20.10 -21.04 10.07
C LEU A 315 19.31 -21.03 8.76
N CYS A 316 19.72 -20.22 7.78
CA CYS A 316 19.09 -20.17 6.45
C CYS A 316 19.14 -21.52 5.73
N ALA A 317 20.30 -22.18 5.70
CA ALA A 317 20.46 -23.50 5.09
C ALA A 317 19.57 -24.55 5.76
N THR A 318 19.46 -24.50 7.10
CA THR A 318 18.55 -25.38 7.85
C THR A 318 17.09 -25.09 7.49
N ALA A 319 16.68 -23.81 7.47
CA ALA A 319 15.32 -23.38 7.19
C ALA A 319 14.85 -23.63 5.75
N GLN A 320 15.77 -23.67 4.79
CA GLN A 320 15.49 -24.07 3.40
C GLN A 320 15.09 -25.54 3.28
N HIS A 321 15.36 -26.37 4.30
CA HIS A 321 14.83 -27.72 4.41
C HIS A 321 13.62 -27.77 5.36
N ASP A 322 13.77 -27.21 6.56
CA ASP A 322 12.72 -27.11 7.56
C ASP A 322 13.02 -25.94 8.53
N VAL A 323 12.12 -24.97 8.59
CA VAL A 323 12.25 -23.76 9.40
C VAL A 323 12.12 -24.03 10.91
N LEU A 324 11.40 -25.08 11.33
CA LEU A 324 11.15 -25.30 12.76
C LEU A 324 12.41 -25.73 13.52
N PRO A 325 13.25 -26.67 13.02
CA PRO A 325 14.58 -26.89 13.59
C PRO A 325 15.47 -25.65 13.59
N ALA A 326 15.37 -24.80 12.55
CA ALA A 326 16.14 -23.55 12.50
C ALA A 326 15.65 -22.53 13.55
N LEU A 327 14.35 -22.47 13.85
CA LEU A 327 13.79 -21.64 14.91
C LEU A 327 14.35 -22.05 16.28
N ASP A 328 14.46 -23.35 16.56
CA ASP A 328 15.02 -23.84 17.82
C ASP A 328 16.52 -23.54 17.93
N LEU A 329 17.29 -23.75 16.85
CA LEU A 329 18.70 -23.35 16.79
C LEU A 329 18.88 -21.83 16.95
N ALA A 330 18.00 -21.02 16.36
CA ALA A 330 18.05 -19.56 16.53
C ALA A 330 17.79 -19.15 17.98
N ARG A 331 16.88 -19.83 18.69
CA ARG A 331 16.63 -19.60 20.12
C ARG A 331 17.83 -19.97 20.99
N GLU A 332 18.60 -20.99 20.61
CA GLU A 332 19.89 -21.29 21.24
C GLU A 332 20.93 -20.21 20.94
N ALA A 333 21.05 -19.79 19.68
CA ALA A 333 21.97 -18.76 19.24
C ALA A 333 21.72 -17.39 19.90
N LEU A 334 20.46 -17.06 20.20
CA LEU A 334 20.08 -15.87 20.99
C LEU A 334 20.62 -15.84 22.42
N ARG A 335 21.21 -16.94 22.92
CA ARG A 335 21.81 -17.02 24.27
C ARG A 335 23.35 -17.04 24.24
N LEU A 336 23.96 -16.90 23.07
CA LEU A 336 25.41 -16.90 22.92
C LEU A 336 26.05 -15.67 23.55
N ALA A 337 27.31 -15.81 23.98
CA ALA A 337 28.05 -14.72 24.60
C ALA A 337 28.32 -13.55 23.63
N ASP A 338 28.59 -13.89 22.37
CA ASP A 338 28.86 -12.91 21.32
C ASP A 338 27.58 -12.21 20.84
N ARG A 339 27.62 -10.87 20.77
CA ARG A 339 26.44 -10.07 20.40
C ARG A 339 26.09 -10.17 18.92
N ASP A 340 27.08 -10.40 18.06
CA ASP A 340 26.92 -10.41 16.62
C ASP A 340 26.27 -11.73 16.19
N ASN A 341 26.58 -12.85 16.85
CA ASN A 341 25.86 -14.11 16.69
C ASN A 341 24.39 -14.00 17.14
N ARG A 342 24.12 -13.33 18.28
CA ARG A 342 22.73 -13.08 18.73
C ARG A 342 21.97 -12.19 17.74
N ALA A 343 22.63 -11.16 17.22
CA ALA A 343 22.07 -10.28 16.20
C ALA A 343 21.78 -11.04 14.88
N ALA A 344 22.69 -11.89 14.43
CA ALA A 344 22.49 -12.75 13.26
C ALA A 344 21.30 -13.71 13.43
N ALA A 345 21.16 -14.33 14.61
CA ALA A 345 20.01 -15.18 14.91
C ALA A 345 18.70 -14.40 14.87
N LEU A 346 18.68 -13.20 15.45
CA LEU A 346 17.51 -12.32 15.43
C LEU A 346 17.18 -11.85 14.00
N ARG A 347 18.18 -11.52 13.19
CA ARG A 347 18.02 -11.19 11.76
C ARG A 347 17.39 -12.34 10.99
N PHE A 348 17.83 -13.58 11.22
CA PHE A 348 17.16 -14.76 10.65
C PHE A 348 15.69 -14.85 11.07
N LEU A 349 15.38 -14.69 12.35
CA LEU A 349 13.99 -14.74 12.84
C LEU A 349 13.10 -13.68 12.18
N VAL A 350 13.59 -12.46 11.98
CA VAL A 350 12.85 -11.37 11.31
C VAL A 350 12.44 -11.75 9.89
N TYR A 351 13.29 -12.48 9.16
CA TYR A 351 13.08 -12.81 7.74
C TYR A 351 12.64 -14.26 7.51
N SER A 352 12.44 -15.03 8.59
CA SER A 352 12.02 -16.44 8.53
C SER A 352 10.64 -16.65 7.89
N GLY A 353 9.82 -15.59 7.83
CA GLY A 353 8.44 -15.66 7.33
C GLY A 353 7.48 -16.40 8.25
N LEU A 354 7.92 -16.78 9.46
CA LEU A 354 7.07 -17.43 10.45
C LEU A 354 5.98 -16.48 10.99
N PRO A 355 4.78 -17.01 11.32
CA PRO A 355 3.77 -16.25 12.03
C PRO A 355 4.29 -15.68 13.35
N ILE A 356 3.76 -14.52 13.75
CA ILE A 356 4.27 -13.76 14.89
C ILE A 356 4.18 -14.55 16.20
N GLU A 357 3.26 -15.50 16.30
CA GLU A 357 3.07 -16.37 17.47
C GLU A 357 4.30 -17.25 17.74
N TYR A 358 5.05 -17.63 16.70
CA TYR A 358 6.30 -18.40 16.83
C TYR A 358 7.48 -17.52 17.25
N LEU A 359 7.45 -16.24 16.85
CA LEU A 359 8.55 -15.29 16.96
C LEU A 359 8.47 -14.43 18.22
N LEU A 360 7.27 -14.12 18.69
CA LEU A 360 7.01 -13.21 19.79
C LEU A 360 7.81 -13.56 21.07
N PRO A 361 7.88 -14.82 21.53
CA PRO A 361 8.68 -15.16 22.72
C PRO A 361 10.17 -14.83 22.56
N SER A 362 10.71 -15.04 21.35
CA SER A 362 12.11 -14.73 21.04
C SER A 362 12.35 -13.22 21.00
N PHE A 363 11.44 -12.45 20.41
CA PHE A 363 11.55 -10.99 20.36
C PHE A 363 11.42 -10.36 21.75
N VAL A 364 10.45 -10.80 22.56
CA VAL A 364 10.27 -10.35 23.95
C VAL A 364 11.52 -10.64 24.78
N ALA A 365 12.08 -11.84 24.70
CA ALA A 365 13.31 -12.19 25.41
C ALA A 365 14.51 -11.34 24.94
N ALA A 366 14.65 -11.10 23.63
CA ALA A 366 15.75 -10.33 23.07
C ALA A 366 15.67 -8.81 23.40
N MET A 367 14.51 -8.27 23.76
CA MET A 367 14.42 -6.89 24.28
C MET A 367 15.18 -6.70 25.61
N ALA A 368 15.43 -7.79 26.35
CA ALA A 368 16.25 -7.79 27.55
C ALA A 368 17.76 -7.94 27.28
N ASP A 369 18.20 -8.07 26.01
CA ASP A 369 19.61 -8.25 25.65
C ASP A 369 20.48 -7.13 26.22
N PRO A 370 21.65 -7.41 26.83
CA PRO A 370 22.52 -6.38 27.40
C PRO A 370 23.03 -5.36 26.37
N ASP A 371 23.21 -5.73 25.10
CA ASP A 371 23.57 -4.81 24.02
C ASP A 371 22.32 -4.09 23.50
N LEU A 372 22.33 -2.75 23.56
CA LEU A 372 21.16 -1.94 23.17
C LEU A 372 20.86 -1.99 21.67
N GLY A 373 21.85 -2.29 20.83
CA GLY A 373 21.65 -2.50 19.39
C GLY A 373 20.83 -3.76 19.15
N VAL A 374 21.20 -4.87 19.79
CA VAL A 374 20.45 -6.14 19.71
C VAL A 374 19.04 -5.97 20.29
N ALA A 375 18.91 -5.35 21.46
CA ALA A 375 17.61 -5.12 22.09
C ALA A 375 16.67 -4.23 21.26
N SER A 376 17.21 -3.16 20.64
CA SER A 376 16.42 -2.28 19.77
C SER A 376 16.05 -2.97 18.46
N MET A 377 16.92 -3.84 17.94
CA MET A 377 16.62 -4.67 16.78
C MET A 377 15.44 -5.61 17.06
N ALA A 378 15.32 -6.14 18.28
CA ALA A 378 14.21 -7.02 18.67
C ALA A 378 12.87 -6.28 18.70
N HIS A 379 12.85 -5.05 19.20
CA HIS A 379 11.67 -4.18 19.12
C HIS A 379 11.27 -3.87 17.68
N ARG A 380 12.25 -3.53 16.82
CA ARG A 380 11.99 -3.29 15.39
C ARG A 380 11.47 -4.54 14.69
N ALA A 381 12.02 -5.71 15.01
CA ALA A 381 11.60 -6.99 14.48
C ALA A 381 10.11 -7.28 14.75
N LEU A 382 9.65 -6.98 15.97
CA LEU A 382 8.25 -7.09 16.37
C LEU A 382 7.33 -6.22 15.50
N VAL A 383 7.71 -4.95 15.28
CA VAL A 383 6.92 -4.00 14.48
C VAL A 383 6.92 -4.40 13.00
N TRP A 384 8.06 -4.82 12.46
CA TRP A 384 8.21 -5.25 11.06
C TRP A 384 7.36 -6.46 10.74
N ASN A 385 7.31 -7.46 11.63
CA ASN A 385 6.53 -8.69 11.45
C ASN A 385 5.03 -8.50 11.71
N GLY A 386 4.54 -7.26 11.62
CA GLY A 386 3.12 -6.96 11.53
C GLY A 386 2.33 -7.26 12.80
N TYR A 387 2.99 -7.37 13.97
CA TYR A 387 2.29 -7.60 15.23
C TYR A 387 1.17 -6.56 15.40
N ARG A 388 -0.07 -7.04 15.37
CA ARG A 388 -1.25 -6.23 15.66
C ARG A 388 -1.56 -6.44 17.14
N PRO A 389 -1.50 -5.38 17.97
CA PRO A 389 -1.74 -5.51 19.38
C PRO A 389 -3.22 -5.87 19.62
N GLU A 390 -3.49 -7.14 19.94
CA GLU A 390 -4.69 -7.50 20.68
C GLU A 390 -4.51 -7.04 22.13
N ALA A 391 -5.58 -6.54 22.76
CA ALA A 391 -5.45 -5.92 24.08
C ALA A 391 -4.91 -6.91 25.12
N SER A 392 -3.88 -6.46 25.86
CA SER A 392 -3.29 -7.06 27.07
C SER A 392 -2.39 -8.29 26.92
N ASP A 393 -1.16 -8.10 26.38
CA ASP A 393 -0.05 -9.01 26.67
C ASP A 393 0.76 -8.49 27.89
N GLY A 394 0.78 -9.29 28.96
CA GLY A 394 1.51 -9.09 30.23
C GLY A 394 2.99 -8.83 30.06
N GLU A 395 3.63 -9.79 29.40
CA GLU A 395 5.08 -9.96 29.32
C GLU A 395 5.67 -8.97 28.32
N LEU A 396 5.00 -8.77 27.18
CA LEU A 396 5.42 -7.80 26.17
C LEU A 396 5.45 -6.38 26.73
N TYR A 397 4.43 -5.96 27.49
CA TYR A 397 4.43 -4.62 28.10
C TYR A 397 5.61 -4.44 29.05
N GLY A 398 5.91 -5.45 29.87
CA GLY A 398 7.05 -5.42 30.80
C GLY A 398 8.39 -5.29 30.08
N ALA A 399 8.60 -6.09 29.02
CA ALA A 399 9.83 -6.04 28.22
C ALA A 399 10.02 -4.68 27.52
N LEU A 400 8.94 -4.10 26.99
CA LEU A 400 8.99 -2.78 26.37
C LEU A 400 9.28 -1.66 27.37
N ASP A 401 8.68 -1.70 28.57
CA ASP A 401 8.94 -0.73 29.65
C ASP A 401 10.41 -0.79 30.11
N ASP A 402 10.92 -2.01 30.35
CA ASP A 402 12.33 -2.20 30.72
C ASP A 402 13.27 -1.71 29.60
N LEU A 403 12.97 -1.98 28.33
CA LEU A 403 13.74 -1.46 27.20
C LEU A 403 13.68 0.08 27.12
N ALA A 404 12.50 0.67 27.22
CA ALA A 404 12.31 2.13 27.17
C ALA A 404 13.12 2.85 28.26
N ARG A 405 13.20 2.27 29.47
CA ARG A 405 14.02 2.79 30.58
C ARG A 405 15.53 2.72 30.31
N ARG A 406 16.00 1.74 29.52
CA ARG A 406 17.41 1.54 29.17
C ARG A 406 17.86 2.38 27.98
N LEU A 407 16.96 2.71 27.05
CA LEU A 407 17.27 3.50 25.85
C LEU A 407 17.51 4.98 26.17
N PRO A 408 18.30 5.72 25.37
CA PRO A 408 18.51 7.15 25.55
C PRO A 408 17.22 7.95 25.26
N GLU A 409 17.07 9.12 25.90
CA GLU A 409 15.89 9.97 25.71
C GLU A 409 15.80 10.55 24.29
N LYS A 410 16.94 10.96 23.75
CA LYS A 410 17.07 11.40 22.35
C LYS A 410 17.56 10.22 21.52
N THR A 411 16.93 9.99 20.38
CA THR A 411 17.31 8.94 19.44
C THR A 411 18.79 9.03 19.09
N ARG A 412 19.47 7.89 19.16
CA ARG A 412 20.88 7.70 18.75
C ARG A 412 20.97 6.50 17.81
N ARG A 413 22.12 6.30 17.20
CA ARG A 413 22.43 5.08 16.44
C ARG A 413 23.51 4.29 17.18
N ALA A 414 23.29 2.99 17.34
CA ALA A 414 24.33 2.06 17.78
C ALA A 414 25.23 1.73 16.60
N GLU A 415 26.44 1.22 16.89
CA GLU A 415 27.27 0.60 15.85
C GLU A 415 26.50 -0.56 15.19
N PRO A 416 26.81 -0.90 13.92
CA PRO A 416 26.29 -2.11 13.29
C PRO A 416 26.55 -3.35 14.16
N VAL A 417 25.59 -4.28 14.17
CA VAL A 417 25.66 -5.53 14.94
C VAL A 417 25.30 -6.72 14.05
N GLY A 418 25.93 -7.86 14.28
CA GLY A 418 25.70 -9.07 13.52
C GLY A 418 26.20 -8.97 12.09
N ILE A 419 25.28 -9.17 11.15
CA ILE A 419 25.54 -9.19 9.70
C ILE A 419 24.93 -7.99 8.98
N ASP A 420 24.12 -7.18 9.67
CA ASP A 420 23.49 -6.01 9.07
C ASP A 420 24.51 -4.86 9.00
N PRO A 421 24.73 -4.26 7.83
CA PRO A 421 25.66 -3.15 7.68
C PRO A 421 25.11 -1.84 8.28
N ASP A 422 23.79 -1.75 8.45
CA ASP A 422 23.12 -0.54 8.89
C ASP A 422 23.16 -0.34 10.41
N PRO A 423 23.52 0.87 10.88
CA PRO A 423 23.42 1.23 12.29
C PRO A 423 21.98 1.07 12.84
N VAL A 424 21.84 0.45 14.00
CA VAL A 424 20.53 0.25 14.64
C VAL A 424 20.09 1.51 15.40
N PRO A 425 18.89 2.07 15.13
CA PRO A 425 18.39 3.22 15.89
C PRO A 425 17.98 2.80 17.31
N LEU A 426 18.49 3.54 18.29
CA LEU A 426 18.12 3.46 19.69
C LEU A 426 17.02 4.50 19.96
N ASP A 427 15.77 4.12 19.66
CA ASP A 427 14.62 5.04 19.67
C ASP A 427 13.63 4.70 20.80
N ARG A 428 13.76 5.42 21.92
CA ARG A 428 12.84 5.30 23.05
C ARG A 428 11.40 5.67 22.65
N GLY A 429 11.22 6.66 21.78
CA GLY A 429 9.91 7.13 21.35
C GLY A 429 9.13 6.05 20.60
N ALA A 430 9.80 5.33 19.70
CA ALA A 430 9.23 4.21 18.97
C ALA A 430 8.82 3.05 19.89
N VAL A 431 9.64 2.71 20.90
CA VAL A 431 9.29 1.70 21.91
C VAL A 431 8.04 2.11 22.69
N VAL A 432 7.98 3.38 23.12
CA VAL A 432 6.85 3.93 23.89
C VAL A 432 5.57 4.01 23.05
N ALA A 433 5.68 4.22 21.73
CA ALA A 433 4.55 4.13 20.81
C ALA A 433 3.94 2.72 20.82
N THR A 434 4.78 1.68 20.74
CA THR A 434 4.34 0.28 20.85
C THR A 434 3.74 0.00 22.22
N MET A 435 4.38 0.45 23.33
CA MET A 435 3.84 0.32 24.69
C MET A 435 2.43 0.91 24.81
N THR A 436 2.22 2.10 24.23
CA THR A 436 0.93 2.79 24.23
C THR A 436 -0.13 1.97 23.49
N ALA A 437 0.25 1.28 22.41
CA ALA A 437 -0.65 0.44 21.64
C ALA A 437 -1.05 -0.84 22.39
N VAL A 438 -0.13 -1.49 23.11
CA VAL A 438 -0.37 -2.74 23.87
C VAL A 438 -0.84 -2.52 25.32
N LEU A 439 -1.06 -1.27 25.72
CA LEU A 439 -1.35 -0.89 27.11
C LEU A 439 -2.53 -1.70 27.72
N GLY A 440 -3.59 -1.94 26.93
CA GLY A 440 -4.82 -2.57 27.41
C GLY A 440 -5.46 -1.77 28.55
N ASP A 441 -5.81 -2.44 29.65
CA ASP A 441 -6.42 -1.83 30.84
C ASP A 441 -5.44 -1.27 31.87
N ARG A 442 -4.14 -1.24 31.55
CA ARG A 442 -3.13 -0.72 32.47
C ARG A 442 -3.27 0.79 32.74
N PRO A 443 -2.75 1.26 33.90
CA PRO A 443 -2.67 2.68 34.21
C PRO A 443 -1.85 3.45 33.16
N LEU A 444 -2.25 4.68 32.85
CA LEU A 444 -1.60 5.54 31.84
C LEU A 444 -0.44 6.35 32.45
N GLU A 445 -0.43 6.51 33.77
CA GLU A 445 0.50 7.31 34.55
C GLU A 445 1.98 6.94 34.31
N PRO A 446 2.37 5.65 34.20
CA PRO A 446 3.76 5.29 33.89
C PRO A 446 4.26 5.86 32.56
N LEU A 447 3.37 6.06 31.57
CA LEU A 447 3.75 6.61 30.26
C LEU A 447 4.18 8.08 30.36
N LEU A 448 3.78 8.80 31.41
CA LEU A 448 4.14 10.22 31.60
C LEU A 448 5.66 10.42 31.75
N ALA A 449 6.37 9.44 32.31
CA ALA A 449 7.83 9.48 32.40
C ALA A 449 8.51 9.52 31.03
N HIS A 450 7.80 9.07 29.98
CA HIS A 450 8.29 9.01 28.60
C HIS A 450 7.76 10.12 27.70
N LEU A 451 6.94 11.03 28.23
CA LEU A 451 6.31 12.11 27.46
C LEU A 451 7.31 12.94 26.61
N PRO A 452 8.53 13.29 27.09
CA PRO A 452 9.51 14.03 26.28
C PRO A 452 10.01 13.29 25.04
N SER A 453 10.01 11.95 25.07
CA SER A 453 10.44 11.10 23.95
C SER A 453 9.31 10.73 22.98
N MET A 454 8.05 11.01 23.33
CA MET A 454 6.91 10.65 22.47
C MET A 454 6.83 11.52 21.23
N ASP A 455 6.57 10.91 20.08
CA ASP A 455 6.19 11.62 18.86
C ASP A 455 4.76 12.21 18.97
N PRO A 456 4.33 13.07 18.03
CA PRO A 456 2.98 13.65 18.07
C PRO A 456 1.86 12.60 18.02
N ALA A 457 2.03 11.49 17.29
CA ALA A 457 1.01 10.46 17.20
C ALA A 457 0.78 9.77 18.56
N THR A 458 1.87 9.45 19.26
CA THR A 458 1.86 8.80 20.58
C THR A 458 1.29 9.73 21.66
N ARG A 459 1.64 11.02 21.65
CA ARG A 459 1.02 12.01 22.57
C ARG A 459 -0.49 12.15 22.32
N GLY A 460 -0.92 12.14 21.06
CA GLY A 460 -2.33 12.14 20.70
C GLY A 460 -3.06 10.86 21.14
N ALA A 461 -2.41 9.70 21.00
CA ALA A 461 -2.96 8.43 21.47
C ALA A 461 -3.08 8.37 23.01
N LEU A 462 -2.10 8.90 23.74
CA LEU A 462 -2.15 9.05 25.20
C LEU A 462 -3.37 9.91 25.61
N ALA A 463 -3.55 11.08 24.99
CA ALA A 463 -4.68 11.97 25.29
C ALA A 463 -6.03 11.29 25.01
N ARG A 464 -6.17 10.61 23.87
CA ARG A 464 -7.39 9.89 23.51
C ARG A 464 -7.75 8.79 24.52
N LYS A 465 -6.78 7.94 24.86
CA LYS A 465 -6.95 6.88 25.87
C LYS A 465 -7.30 7.45 27.24
N ALA A 466 -6.72 8.60 27.60
CA ALA A 466 -7.06 9.29 28.83
C ALA A 466 -8.54 9.75 28.84
N GLY A 467 -9.03 10.30 27.73
CA GLY A 467 -10.45 10.64 27.56
C GLY A 467 -11.39 9.44 27.67
N GLU A 468 -11.02 8.31 27.03
CA GLU A 468 -11.80 7.06 27.07
C GLU A 468 -11.96 6.48 28.50
N ARG A 469 -11.01 6.74 29.41
CA ARG A 469 -11.08 6.28 30.81
C ARG A 469 -12.12 7.03 31.64
N GLY A 470 -12.58 8.21 31.21
CA GLY A 470 -13.68 8.97 31.85
C GLY A 470 -13.39 9.55 33.25
N LYS A 471 -12.29 9.18 33.91
CA LYS A 471 -11.78 9.82 35.13
C LYS A 471 -10.28 10.00 35.03
N LEU A 472 -9.83 11.25 35.09
CA LEU A 472 -8.42 11.60 35.20
C LEU A 472 -8.18 12.35 36.50
N ASP A 473 -7.14 11.97 37.22
CA ASP A 473 -6.66 12.66 38.42
C ASP A 473 -5.13 12.87 38.37
N GLY A 474 -4.61 13.60 39.36
CA GLY A 474 -3.18 13.74 39.58
C GLY A 474 -2.38 14.28 38.38
N ASP A 475 -1.24 13.64 38.13
CA ASP A 475 -0.29 14.03 37.08
C ASP A 475 -0.82 13.81 35.67
N LEU A 476 -1.65 12.80 35.46
CA LEU A 476 -2.19 12.47 34.14
C LEU A 476 -3.13 13.55 33.64
N ARG A 477 -4.02 14.04 34.49
CA ARG A 477 -4.90 15.16 34.16
C ARG A 477 -4.10 16.42 33.79
N ARG A 478 -3.10 16.78 34.61
CA ARG A 478 -2.19 17.92 34.32
C ARG A 478 -1.45 17.75 32.99
N ALA A 479 -1.03 16.54 32.66
CA ALA A 479 -0.36 16.26 31.39
C ALA A 479 -1.31 16.49 30.20
N VAL A 480 -2.55 15.99 30.26
CA VAL A 480 -3.54 16.19 29.19
C VAL A 480 -3.92 17.67 29.03
N VAL A 481 -4.09 18.42 30.13
CA VAL A 481 -4.31 19.88 30.08
C VAL A 481 -3.17 20.59 29.35
N LYS A 482 -1.90 20.24 29.65
CA LYS A 482 -0.74 20.80 28.93
C LYS A 482 -0.75 20.45 27.43
N LEU A 483 -1.24 19.27 27.05
CA LEU A 483 -1.33 18.84 25.64
C LEU A 483 -2.35 19.64 24.83
N VAL A 484 -3.31 20.33 25.45
CA VAL A 484 -4.17 21.32 24.76
C VAL A 484 -3.32 22.40 24.10
N GLY A 485 -2.17 22.76 24.70
CA GLY A 485 -1.21 23.72 24.16
C GLY A 485 -0.15 23.13 23.22
N ASP A 486 -0.22 21.86 22.81
CA ASP A 486 0.83 21.20 22.01
C ASP A 486 1.11 21.93 20.67
N ARG A 487 2.31 21.73 20.13
CA ARG A 487 2.72 22.28 18.83
C ARG A 487 1.97 21.62 17.67
N SER A 488 1.64 20.34 17.77
CA SER A 488 0.88 19.58 16.78
C SER A 488 -0.64 19.81 16.91
N SER A 489 -1.31 20.19 15.82
CA SER A 489 -2.78 20.35 15.79
C SER A 489 -3.52 19.04 16.07
N MET A 490 -2.97 17.90 15.64
CA MET A 490 -3.55 16.58 15.91
C MET A 490 -3.58 16.27 17.42
N VAL A 491 -2.49 16.59 18.13
CA VAL A 491 -2.40 16.39 19.58
C VAL A 491 -3.37 17.30 20.30
N ARG A 492 -3.42 18.59 19.92
CA ARG A 492 -4.38 19.55 20.48
C ARG A 492 -5.82 19.06 20.32
N LYS A 493 -6.19 18.58 19.12
CA LYS A 493 -7.51 18.01 18.87
C LYS A 493 -7.82 16.86 19.84
N CYS A 494 -6.95 15.86 19.92
CA CYS A 494 -7.16 14.71 20.82
C CYS A 494 -7.24 15.13 22.30
N ALA A 495 -6.42 16.08 22.73
CA ALA A 495 -6.41 16.59 24.10
C ALA A 495 -7.66 17.40 24.44
N VAL A 496 -8.13 18.24 23.51
CA VAL A 496 -9.40 18.97 23.66
C VAL A 496 -10.54 17.96 23.80
N GLU A 497 -10.71 17.04 22.85
CA GLU A 497 -11.75 16.00 22.87
C GLU A 497 -11.75 15.21 24.20
N ALA A 498 -10.57 14.83 24.70
CA ALA A 498 -10.44 14.15 25.98
C ALA A 498 -10.92 15.01 27.16
N MET A 499 -10.57 16.30 27.20
CA MET A 499 -10.97 17.22 28.26
C MET A 499 -12.46 17.61 28.18
N GLU A 500 -13.07 17.62 26.97
CA GLU A 500 -14.51 17.88 26.82
C GLU A 500 -15.35 16.85 27.60
N GLY A 501 -14.93 15.59 27.60
CA GLY A 501 -15.59 14.51 28.35
C GLY A 501 -15.40 14.57 29.87
N LEU A 502 -14.44 15.37 30.36
CA LEU A 502 -13.98 15.33 31.76
C LEU A 502 -14.21 16.61 32.56
N GLN A 503 -14.76 17.66 31.92
CA GLN A 503 -15.01 19.02 32.43
C GLN A 503 -13.78 19.70 33.04
N VAL A 504 -13.33 20.83 32.48
CA VAL A 504 -12.25 21.64 33.08
C VAL A 504 -12.70 22.33 34.37
N ASP A 505 -11.80 22.53 35.33
CA ASP A 505 -12.06 23.30 36.55
C ASP A 505 -11.51 24.75 36.49
N ALA A 506 -11.80 25.55 37.52
CA ALA A 506 -11.40 26.95 37.58
C ALA A 506 -9.86 27.16 37.67
N ALA A 507 -9.12 26.19 38.22
CA ALA A 507 -7.66 26.27 38.27
C ALA A 507 -7.05 25.95 36.90
N GLU A 508 -7.60 24.96 36.20
CA GLU A 508 -7.21 24.61 34.82
C GLU A 508 -7.56 25.71 33.83
N ALA A 509 -8.67 26.43 34.05
CA ALA A 509 -9.03 27.61 33.27
C ALA A 509 -7.91 28.66 33.26
N LEU A 510 -7.28 28.90 34.42
CA LEU A 510 -6.14 29.83 34.53
C LEU A 510 -4.91 29.36 33.74
N GLU A 511 -4.72 28.04 33.57
CA GLU A 511 -3.64 27.48 32.76
C GLU A 511 -3.93 27.59 31.25
N LEU A 512 -5.20 27.53 30.85
CA LEU A 512 -5.63 27.57 29.45
C LEU A 512 -5.75 29.00 28.90
N GLU A 513 -6.14 29.99 29.72
CA GLU A 513 -6.32 31.39 29.33
C GLU A 513 -5.08 32.01 28.62
N PRO A 514 -3.83 31.77 29.04
CA PRO A 514 -2.64 32.27 28.34
C PRO A 514 -2.46 31.72 26.93
N LEU A 515 -3.04 30.55 26.60
CA LEU A 515 -2.95 29.95 25.26
C LEU A 515 -3.69 30.77 24.21
N LEU A 516 -4.67 31.59 24.62
CA LEU A 516 -5.48 32.47 23.76
C LEU A 516 -4.71 33.71 23.25
N THR A 517 -3.42 33.82 23.58
CA THR A 517 -2.48 34.75 22.92
C THR A 517 -1.98 34.23 21.57
N ARG A 518 -2.17 32.94 21.27
CA ARG A 518 -1.70 32.28 20.04
C ARG A 518 -2.74 32.41 18.92
N ARG A 519 -2.28 32.64 17.69
CA ARG A 519 -3.13 32.80 16.49
C ARG A 519 -3.65 31.50 15.86
N ALA A 520 -3.42 30.35 16.49
CA ALA A 520 -3.86 29.06 15.94
C ALA A 520 -5.39 28.91 16.14
N GLY A 521 -6.16 28.89 15.03
CA GLY A 521 -7.62 28.89 15.08
C GLY A 521 -8.25 27.62 15.67
N ASP A 522 -7.61 26.45 15.54
CA ASP A 522 -8.04 25.22 16.19
C ASP A 522 -7.84 25.26 17.71
N LEU A 523 -6.70 25.78 18.17
CA LEU A 523 -6.40 25.96 19.58
C LEU A 523 -7.37 26.95 20.23
N ARG A 524 -7.63 28.09 19.58
CA ARG A 524 -8.55 29.10 20.08
C ARG A 524 -9.96 28.54 20.27
N ARG A 525 -10.52 27.89 19.24
CA ARG A 525 -11.84 27.25 19.32
C ARG A 525 -11.90 26.17 20.40
N GLY A 526 -10.86 25.33 20.48
CA GLY A 526 -10.78 24.27 21.50
C GLY A 526 -10.77 24.83 22.92
N VAL A 527 -9.92 25.82 23.20
CA VAL A 527 -9.83 26.44 24.54
C VAL A 527 -11.12 27.18 24.90
N ILE A 528 -11.71 27.94 23.99
CA ILE A 528 -12.99 28.62 24.25
C ILE A 528 -14.10 27.60 24.51
N GLY A 529 -14.16 26.51 23.74
CA GLY A 529 -15.12 25.43 23.95
C GLY A 529 -14.95 24.73 25.30
N LEU A 530 -13.72 24.63 25.83
CA LEU A 530 -13.48 24.10 27.18
C LEU A 530 -13.94 25.11 28.25
N LEU A 531 -13.55 26.39 28.14
CA LEU A 531 -13.94 27.43 29.09
C LEU A 531 -15.47 27.66 29.13
N GLY A 532 -16.15 27.53 27.99
CA GLY A 532 -17.61 27.68 27.90
C GLY A 532 -18.39 26.58 28.64
N ARG A 533 -17.75 25.47 28.99
CA ARG A 533 -18.36 24.38 29.78
C ARG A 533 -18.21 24.55 31.29
N LEU A 534 -17.46 25.55 31.75
CA LEU A 534 -17.35 25.89 33.18
C LEU A 534 -18.71 26.30 33.76
N PRO A 535 -18.90 26.24 35.09
CA PRO A 535 -19.98 26.96 35.74
C PRO A 535 -19.99 28.42 35.29
N VAL A 536 -21.18 28.98 35.06
CA VAL A 536 -21.32 30.32 34.48
C VAL A 536 -20.57 31.40 35.26
N SER A 537 -20.46 31.28 36.59
CA SER A 537 -19.65 32.19 37.41
C SER A 537 -18.17 32.20 36.99
N ASP A 538 -17.61 31.01 36.78
CA ASP A 538 -16.19 30.81 36.54
C ASP A 538 -15.85 31.18 35.10
N ALA A 539 -16.75 30.87 34.14
CA ALA A 539 -16.64 31.33 32.76
C ALA A 539 -16.68 32.87 32.66
N LEU A 540 -17.51 33.54 33.49
CA LEU A 540 -17.53 35.01 33.56
C LEU A 540 -16.26 35.59 34.18
N ASP A 541 -15.69 34.90 35.17
CA ASP A 541 -14.41 35.32 35.74
C ASP A 541 -13.25 35.15 34.74
N SER A 542 -13.25 34.06 33.97
CA SER A 542 -12.33 33.87 32.83
C SER A 542 -12.52 34.95 31.77
N SER A 543 -13.75 35.29 31.38
CA SER A 543 -13.98 36.34 30.38
C SER A 543 -13.45 37.70 30.86
N ARG A 544 -13.61 38.04 32.15
CA ARG A 544 -13.08 39.28 32.73
C ARG A 544 -11.55 39.31 32.75
N ARG A 545 -10.88 38.19 33.08
CA ARG A 545 -9.42 38.10 33.02
C ARG A 545 -8.91 38.25 31.59
N LEU A 546 -9.55 37.57 30.64
CA LEU A 546 -9.22 37.65 29.22
C LEU A 546 -9.43 39.07 28.65
N TRP A 547 -10.47 39.78 29.08
CA TRP A 547 -10.72 41.18 28.69
C TRP A 547 -9.60 42.14 29.13
N ASN A 548 -8.97 41.87 30.27
CA ASN A 548 -7.83 42.65 30.74
C ASN A 548 -6.48 42.21 30.12
N GLY A 549 -6.52 41.31 29.13
CA GLY A 549 -5.35 40.78 28.45
C GLY A 549 -5.00 41.50 27.14
N SER A 550 -4.30 40.77 26.27
CA SER A 550 -3.99 41.21 24.90
C SER A 550 -5.24 41.34 24.02
N GLU A 551 -5.13 41.99 22.86
CA GLU A 551 -6.24 42.12 21.89
C GLU A 551 -6.85 40.76 21.50
N LEU A 552 -6.02 39.76 21.24
CA LEU A 552 -6.49 38.39 20.95
C LEU A 552 -7.25 37.76 22.12
N GLN A 553 -6.88 38.09 23.35
CA GLN A 553 -7.60 37.63 24.55
C GLN A 553 -8.89 38.41 24.77
N ARG A 554 -8.94 39.71 24.45
CA ARG A 554 -10.18 40.51 24.44
C ARG A 554 -11.18 39.95 23.43
N ASP A 555 -10.72 39.57 22.25
CA ASP A 555 -11.56 38.88 21.28
C ASP A 555 -12.08 37.56 21.85
N ALA A 556 -11.21 36.79 22.54
CA ALA A 556 -11.59 35.50 23.11
C ALA A 556 -12.56 35.65 24.29
N ALA A 557 -12.48 36.74 25.05
CA ALA A 557 -13.45 37.07 26.09
C ALA A 557 -14.85 37.30 25.49
N CYS A 558 -14.93 38.02 24.36
CA CYS A 558 -16.21 38.27 23.69
C CYS A 558 -16.80 37.00 23.07
N GLU A 559 -15.96 36.18 22.44
CA GLU A 559 -16.34 34.89 21.87
C GLU A 559 -16.74 33.88 22.97
N LEU A 560 -16.06 33.85 24.12
CA LEU A 560 -16.49 33.04 25.27
C LEU A 560 -17.89 33.45 25.75
N LEU A 561 -18.17 34.74 25.92
CA LEU A 561 -19.48 35.21 26.35
C LEU A 561 -20.59 34.83 25.37
N SER A 562 -20.32 34.79 24.06
CA SER A 562 -21.33 34.39 23.06
C SER A 562 -21.65 32.90 23.08
N THR A 563 -20.78 32.06 23.67
CA THR A 563 -21.05 30.63 23.87
C THR A 563 -21.91 30.32 25.09
N LEU A 564 -22.07 31.28 26.03
CA LEU A 564 -22.82 31.07 27.27
C LEU A 564 -24.32 31.36 27.10
N ASP A 565 -25.15 30.66 27.89
CA ASP A 565 -26.57 30.99 28.00
C ASP A 565 -26.78 32.46 28.38
N ARG A 566 -27.74 33.11 27.73
CA ARG A 566 -28.09 34.51 27.99
C ARG A 566 -28.75 34.67 29.36
N ARG A 567 -27.91 34.88 30.38
CA ARG A 567 -28.31 35.20 31.76
C ARG A 567 -28.04 36.68 32.06
N PRO A 568 -28.77 37.31 33.01
CA PRO A 568 -28.56 38.72 33.35
C PRO A 568 -27.09 39.07 33.66
N ALA A 569 -26.36 38.18 34.34
CA ALA A 569 -24.94 38.37 34.65
C ALA A 569 -24.02 38.34 33.41
N VAL A 570 -24.35 37.52 32.41
CA VAL A 570 -23.62 37.42 31.13
C VAL A 570 -23.87 38.68 30.30
N VAL A 571 -25.13 39.12 30.20
CA VAL A 571 -25.52 40.36 29.52
C VAL A 571 -24.88 41.59 30.18
N ALA A 572 -24.90 41.67 31.51
CA ALA A 572 -24.26 42.77 32.24
C ALA A 572 -22.74 42.82 32.01
N THR A 573 -22.08 41.65 31.94
CA THR A 573 -20.64 41.59 31.65
C THR A 573 -20.34 42.03 30.21
N ALA A 574 -21.15 41.59 29.23
CA ALA A 574 -21.03 42.01 27.84
C ALA A 574 -21.27 43.53 27.66
N GLN A 575 -22.26 44.10 28.35
CA GLN A 575 -22.48 45.55 28.39
C GLN A 575 -21.31 46.31 29.01
N GLY A 576 -20.68 45.74 30.05
CA GLY A 576 -19.47 46.28 30.64
C GLY A 576 -18.31 46.35 29.64
N PHE A 577 -18.08 45.30 28.86
CA PHE A 577 -17.04 45.29 27.82
C PHE A 577 -17.32 46.28 26.68
N LEU A 578 -18.59 46.46 26.28
CA LEU A 578 -18.98 47.50 25.31
C LEU A 578 -18.67 48.90 25.83
N ALA A 579 -18.99 49.18 27.10
CA ALA A 579 -18.71 50.47 27.74
C ALA A 579 -17.21 50.76 27.91
N ASP A 580 -16.38 49.72 28.02
CA ASP A 580 -14.93 49.81 28.20
C ASP A 580 -14.15 49.89 26.86
N GLY A 581 -14.82 50.21 25.76
CA GLY A 581 -14.19 50.50 24.47
C GLY A 581 -13.84 49.26 23.65
N ALA A 582 -14.85 48.51 23.20
CA ALA A 582 -14.72 47.36 22.31
C ALA A 582 -14.39 47.75 20.85
N SER A 583 -13.53 46.98 20.18
CA SER A 583 -13.28 47.10 18.74
C SER A 583 -14.51 46.67 17.91
N GLU A 584 -14.53 46.97 16.61
CA GLU A 584 -15.63 46.60 15.72
C GLU A 584 -15.91 45.08 15.73
N THR A 585 -14.86 44.26 15.66
CA THR A 585 -14.96 42.80 15.75
C THR A 585 -15.52 42.33 17.10
N GLN A 586 -15.12 42.96 18.21
CA GLN A 586 -15.60 42.62 19.55
C GLN A 586 -17.07 43.02 19.74
N GLN A 587 -17.47 44.17 19.20
CA GLN A 587 -18.86 44.62 19.21
C GLN A 587 -19.78 43.62 18.50
N ALA A 588 -19.34 43.03 17.39
CA ALA A 588 -20.10 42.00 16.67
C ALA A 588 -20.37 40.76 17.55
N PHE A 589 -19.36 40.26 18.27
CA PHE A 589 -19.55 39.14 19.21
C PHE A 589 -20.46 39.51 20.39
N LEU A 590 -20.30 40.70 20.97
CA LEU A 590 -21.08 41.15 22.13
C LEU A 590 -22.54 41.45 21.77
N ALA A 591 -22.83 41.83 20.51
CA ALA A 591 -24.18 42.03 20.02
C ALA A 591 -25.03 40.75 20.10
N LEU A 592 -24.43 39.57 19.87
CA LEU A 592 -25.09 38.26 19.99
C LEU A 592 -25.57 37.98 21.43
N VAL A 593 -24.91 38.59 22.43
CA VAL A 593 -25.23 38.41 23.85
C VAL A 593 -26.27 39.42 24.32
N VAL A 594 -26.16 40.68 23.87
CA VAL A 594 -26.97 41.81 24.37
C VAL A 594 -28.29 41.99 23.60
N GLY A 595 -28.34 41.74 22.28
CA GLY A 595 -29.52 42.00 21.43
C GLY A 595 -30.64 40.95 21.58
N GLU A 596 -31.93 41.28 21.37
CA GLU A 596 -33.04 40.31 21.43
C GLU A 596 -32.80 39.08 20.54
N LYS A 597 -33.13 37.89 21.03
CA LYS A 597 -32.88 36.61 20.35
C LYS A 597 -33.67 36.63 19.03
N GLN A 598 -32.99 36.74 17.89
CA GLN A 598 -33.65 36.45 16.62
C GLN A 598 -34.15 35.01 16.68
N SER A 599 -35.46 34.86 16.60
CA SER A 599 -36.15 33.58 16.61
C SER A 599 -35.69 32.72 15.46
N GLY A 600 -35.20 31.52 15.78
CA GLY A 600 -35.08 30.39 14.85
C GLY A 600 -33.90 30.48 13.91
N VAL A 601 -32.71 30.09 14.40
CA VAL A 601 -31.80 29.36 13.52
C VAL A 601 -32.49 28.03 13.21
N ASP A 602 -32.93 27.83 11.97
CA ASP A 602 -33.33 26.51 11.49
C ASP A 602 -32.10 25.59 11.63
N ASP A 603 -32.22 24.51 12.41
CA ASP A 603 -31.14 23.52 12.63
C ASP A 603 -30.65 22.92 11.30
N ARG A 604 -31.43 23.02 10.22
CA ARG A 604 -31.04 22.59 8.87
C ARG A 604 -30.07 23.54 8.18
N THR A 605 -30.05 24.82 8.54
CA THR A 605 -29.22 25.83 7.89
C THR A 605 -28.20 26.45 8.82
N LEU A 606 -28.28 26.17 10.12
CA LEU A 606 -27.40 26.72 11.17
C LEU A 606 -27.36 28.26 11.16
N GLY A 607 -28.37 28.91 10.57
CA GLY A 607 -28.42 30.37 10.43
C GLY A 607 -27.41 30.91 9.41
N LEU A 608 -26.75 30.05 8.65
CA LEU A 608 -25.77 30.42 7.62
C LEU A 608 -26.43 30.93 6.34
N PHE A 609 -27.69 30.53 6.11
CA PHE A 609 -28.50 30.98 4.99
C PHE A 609 -29.98 30.78 5.32
N THR A 610 -30.85 31.54 4.67
CA THR A 610 -32.30 31.36 4.75
C THR A 610 -32.70 30.30 3.72
N PRO A 611 -33.38 29.19 4.08
CA PRO A 611 -33.75 28.14 3.13
C PRO A 611 -34.59 28.66 1.95
N ASP A 612 -35.47 29.63 2.23
CA ASP A 612 -36.33 30.26 1.21
C ASP A 612 -35.54 31.24 0.30
N GLU A 613 -34.33 31.62 0.71
CA GLU A 613 -33.37 32.40 -0.10
C GLU A 613 -32.31 31.51 -0.76
N MET A 614 -32.29 30.20 -0.47
CA MET A 614 -31.43 29.30 -1.21
C MET A 614 -31.84 29.34 -2.68
N THR A 615 -30.84 29.47 -3.55
CA THR A 615 -31.02 29.18 -4.96
C THR A 615 -31.63 27.79 -5.08
N ALA A 616 -32.83 27.71 -5.64
CA ALA A 616 -33.48 26.44 -5.89
C ALA A 616 -32.50 25.55 -6.69
N PRO A 617 -32.41 24.23 -6.40
CA PRO A 617 -31.56 23.36 -7.18
C PRO A 617 -32.02 23.41 -8.64
N HIS A 618 -31.21 24.05 -9.48
CA HIS A 618 -31.42 24.06 -10.91
C HIS A 618 -30.78 22.77 -11.46
N PRO A 619 -31.51 21.99 -12.28
CA PRO A 619 -30.90 20.88 -12.97
C PRO A 619 -29.75 21.43 -13.84
N PRO A 620 -28.60 20.75 -13.88
CA PRO A 620 -27.46 21.21 -14.67
C PRO A 620 -27.89 21.36 -16.13
N HIS A 621 -27.45 22.44 -16.76
CA HIS A 621 -27.81 22.72 -18.14
C HIS A 621 -27.13 21.72 -19.09
N THR A 622 -27.89 21.11 -20.01
CA THR A 622 -27.35 20.17 -21.02
C THR A 622 -26.45 20.85 -22.07
N GLY A 623 -26.19 22.16 -21.93
CA GLY A 623 -25.59 22.99 -22.96
C GLY A 623 -26.38 22.97 -24.28
N PRO A 624 -25.89 23.67 -25.31
CA PRO A 624 -26.32 23.43 -26.68
C PRO A 624 -25.99 21.99 -27.08
N GLU A 625 -26.90 21.30 -27.76
CA GLU A 625 -26.64 19.96 -28.32
C GLU A 625 -25.35 19.99 -29.14
N GLY A 626 -24.39 19.12 -28.78
CA GLY A 626 -23.12 18.99 -29.48
C GLY A 626 -22.00 19.96 -29.05
N ARG A 627 -22.13 20.68 -27.93
CA ARG A 627 -21.00 21.44 -27.34
C ARG A 627 -19.83 20.49 -27.03
N ARG A 628 -18.62 20.88 -27.48
CA ARG A 628 -17.37 20.17 -27.20
C ARG A 628 -16.41 21.08 -26.44
N PHE A 629 -15.63 20.48 -25.55
CA PHE A 629 -14.57 21.10 -24.75
C PHE A 629 -13.20 20.68 -25.28
N SER A 630 -13.07 20.74 -26.59
CA SER A 630 -11.86 20.46 -27.37
C SER A 630 -12.02 21.06 -28.77
N ASP A 631 -10.90 21.19 -29.47
CA ASP A 631 -10.84 21.65 -30.86
C ASP A 631 -9.76 20.86 -31.62
N PRO A 632 -9.66 21.00 -32.96
CA PRO A 632 -8.63 20.31 -33.73
C PRO A 632 -7.19 20.64 -33.31
N ALA A 633 -6.95 21.82 -32.70
CA ALA A 633 -5.62 22.20 -32.23
C ALA A 633 -5.19 21.32 -31.05
N ALA A 634 -6.10 20.96 -30.15
CA ALA A 634 -5.82 20.04 -29.05
C ALA A 634 -5.27 18.68 -29.55
N PHE A 635 -5.87 18.10 -30.59
CA PHE A 635 -5.42 16.84 -31.18
C PHE A 635 -4.07 16.99 -31.90
N ARG A 636 -3.86 18.11 -32.61
CA ARG A 636 -2.57 18.45 -33.23
C ARG A 636 -1.46 18.60 -32.21
N ILE A 637 -1.71 19.30 -31.11
CA ILE A 637 -0.76 19.49 -30.01
C ILE A 637 -0.30 18.13 -29.46
N LEU A 638 -1.22 17.19 -29.25
CA LEU A 638 -0.86 15.85 -28.78
C LEU A 638 0.06 15.11 -29.74
N GLY A 639 -0.23 15.15 -31.05
CA GLY A 639 0.60 14.52 -32.08
C GLY A 639 2.00 15.14 -32.15
N GLU A 640 2.09 16.48 -32.17
CA GLU A 640 3.36 17.19 -32.25
C GLU A 640 4.22 17.04 -30.99
N LEU A 641 3.60 17.03 -29.80
CA LEU A 641 4.32 16.75 -28.55
C LEU A 641 4.82 15.30 -28.49
N ASP A 642 4.05 14.35 -29.03
CA ASP A 642 4.46 12.95 -29.13
C ASP A 642 5.61 12.76 -30.13
N ASP A 643 5.56 13.45 -31.29
CA ASP A 643 6.67 13.49 -32.26
C ASP A 643 7.92 14.15 -31.67
N LEU A 644 7.75 15.23 -30.89
CA LEU A 644 8.85 15.90 -30.21
C LEU A 644 9.47 14.98 -29.15
N ALA A 645 8.66 14.30 -28.34
CA ALA A 645 9.13 13.29 -27.39
C ALA A 645 9.87 12.15 -28.10
N GLU A 646 9.35 11.65 -29.23
CA GLU A 646 10.01 10.61 -30.04
C GLU A 646 11.36 11.09 -30.58
N SER A 647 11.48 12.36 -31.00
CA SER A 647 12.76 12.90 -31.48
C SER A 647 13.82 12.98 -30.36
N HIS A 648 13.38 13.07 -29.10
CA HIS A 648 14.21 13.10 -27.89
C HIS A 648 14.19 11.77 -27.11
N ARG A 649 13.68 10.68 -27.70
CA ARG A 649 13.48 9.39 -27.03
C ARG A 649 14.74 8.82 -26.35
N ASN A 650 15.92 9.10 -26.90
CA ASN A 650 17.21 8.63 -26.40
C ASN A 650 17.88 9.61 -25.42
N THR A 651 17.19 10.69 -25.01
CA THR A 651 17.70 11.61 -24.01
C THR A 651 17.61 10.95 -22.63
N VAL A 652 18.74 10.87 -21.94
CA VAL A 652 18.82 10.36 -20.56
C VAL A 652 18.27 11.41 -19.61
N LEU A 653 17.34 10.99 -18.76
CA LEU A 653 16.77 11.75 -17.66
C LEU A 653 17.25 11.13 -16.34
N GLU A 654 17.56 11.99 -15.37
CA GLU A 654 17.76 11.55 -13.99
C GLU A 654 16.41 11.62 -13.27
N LEU A 655 15.80 10.46 -13.00
CA LEU A 655 14.61 10.34 -12.17
C LEU A 655 15.04 10.01 -10.76
N VAL A 656 15.00 11.03 -9.91
CA VAL A 656 14.97 10.78 -8.47
C VAL A 656 13.64 10.08 -8.14
N THR A 657 13.61 9.23 -7.14
CA THR A 657 12.38 8.70 -6.53
C THR A 657 12.54 8.80 -5.01
N TRP A 658 11.55 8.36 -4.24
CA TRP A 658 11.70 8.29 -2.79
C TRP A 658 12.66 7.18 -2.34
N GLN A 659 13.07 6.27 -3.25
CA GLN A 659 13.98 5.16 -2.98
C GLN A 659 15.40 5.43 -3.48
N ASP A 660 15.57 5.97 -4.70
CA ASP A 660 16.89 6.28 -5.26
C ASP A 660 16.82 7.23 -6.49
N SER A 661 17.97 7.69 -6.98
CA SER A 661 18.13 8.34 -8.30
C SER A 661 18.43 7.30 -9.39
N THR A 662 17.67 7.29 -10.48
CA THR A 662 17.86 6.38 -11.61
C THR A 662 17.93 7.14 -12.93
N GLU A 663 18.95 6.84 -13.73
CA GLU A 663 19.03 7.31 -15.12
C GLU A 663 18.09 6.46 -15.99
N VAL A 664 17.13 7.10 -16.66
CA VAL A 664 16.23 6.46 -17.63
C VAL A 664 16.25 7.21 -18.94
N LEU A 665 16.04 6.52 -20.06
CA LEU A 665 15.78 7.20 -21.33
C LEU A 665 14.38 7.79 -21.32
N LEU A 666 14.17 8.92 -21.99
CA LEU A 666 12.84 9.54 -22.13
C LEU A 666 11.81 8.54 -22.69
N ALA A 667 12.23 7.65 -23.60
CA ALA A 667 11.39 6.58 -24.16
C ALA A 667 10.90 5.55 -23.12
N ASP A 668 11.70 5.32 -22.08
CA ASP A 668 11.48 4.30 -21.06
C ASP A 668 10.82 4.90 -19.80
N ALA A 669 10.61 6.22 -19.78
CA ALA A 669 9.95 6.94 -18.71
C ALA A 669 8.42 6.68 -18.74
N THR A 670 8.02 5.55 -18.17
CA THR A 670 6.61 5.13 -18.05
C THR A 670 5.84 5.94 -17.00
N TRP A 671 6.53 6.60 -16.08
CA TRP A 671 5.96 7.50 -15.08
C TRP A 671 6.84 8.73 -14.91
N LEU A 672 6.21 9.91 -14.90
CA LEU A 672 6.84 11.20 -14.63
C LEU A 672 5.97 12.00 -13.64
N PRO A 673 6.58 12.71 -12.68
CA PRO A 673 5.86 13.50 -11.69
C PRO A 673 5.29 14.78 -12.32
N GLY A 674 3.98 14.77 -12.59
CA GLY A 674 3.29 15.95 -13.10
C GLY A 674 3.19 17.12 -12.11
N ALA A 675 2.88 18.32 -12.62
CA ALA A 675 2.82 19.56 -11.85
C ALA A 675 1.80 19.52 -10.69
N PHE A 676 0.86 18.57 -10.73
CA PHE A 676 -0.18 18.38 -9.73
C PHE A 676 0.11 17.26 -8.72
N HIS A 677 1.24 16.55 -8.83
CA HIS A 677 1.63 15.49 -7.88
C HIS A 677 1.93 16.07 -6.49
N ARG A 678 0.94 16.03 -5.61
CA ARG A 678 1.01 16.49 -4.22
C ARG A 678 1.24 15.32 -3.26
N ASN A 679 2.47 14.88 -3.09
CA ASN A 679 2.83 14.16 -1.87
C ASN A 679 3.16 15.17 -0.77
N ARG A 680 2.13 15.58 -0.02
CA ARG A 680 2.29 16.41 1.19
C ARG A 680 3.10 15.62 2.23
N ALA A 681 4.22 16.21 2.66
CA ALA A 681 4.86 16.05 3.98
C ALA A 681 5.98 15.01 4.21
N TRP A 682 6.52 14.30 3.20
CA TRP A 682 7.68 13.41 3.42
C TRP A 682 8.96 13.65 2.60
N ALA A 683 8.96 14.54 1.62
CA ALA A 683 10.20 14.93 0.92
C ALA A 683 10.31 16.45 0.91
N GLY A 684 11.20 16.99 1.75
CA GLY A 684 11.40 18.42 1.92
C GLY A 684 12.22 19.11 0.83
N GLU A 685 12.71 18.42 -0.21
CA GLU A 685 13.81 18.94 -1.07
C GLU A 685 13.83 18.42 -2.52
N LEU A 686 12.72 17.98 -3.14
CA LEU A 686 12.72 17.54 -4.55
C LEU A 686 11.80 18.41 -5.41
N ASP A 687 12.41 19.29 -6.21
CA ASP A 687 11.77 20.09 -7.26
C ASP A 687 11.92 19.35 -8.60
N TRP A 688 10.85 18.66 -9.04
CA TRP A 688 10.91 17.76 -10.20
C TRP A 688 10.95 18.48 -11.56
N GLY A 689 10.40 19.68 -11.65
CA GLY A 689 10.31 20.47 -12.89
C GLY A 689 9.64 19.77 -14.09
N MET A 690 9.44 20.53 -15.17
CA MET A 690 9.11 19.95 -16.48
C MET A 690 10.36 19.24 -17.03
N VAL A 691 10.21 18.05 -17.63
CA VAL A 691 11.35 17.38 -18.30
C VAL A 691 11.70 18.15 -19.56
N LEU A 692 12.99 18.28 -19.87
CA LEU A 692 13.50 19.01 -21.04
C LEU A 692 12.79 20.35 -21.28
N PRO A 693 12.76 21.26 -20.28
CA PRO A 693 11.93 22.45 -20.33
C PRO A 693 12.28 23.37 -21.51
N GLU A 694 13.54 23.44 -21.91
CA GLU A 694 14.00 24.23 -23.06
C GLU A 694 13.43 23.70 -24.38
N VAL A 695 13.24 22.38 -24.49
CA VAL A 695 12.69 21.72 -25.68
C VAL A 695 11.19 21.96 -25.75
N PHE A 696 10.47 21.60 -24.68
CA PHE A 696 9.01 21.63 -24.70
C PHE A 696 8.44 23.05 -24.62
N ARG A 697 9.02 23.94 -23.79
CA ARG A 697 8.61 25.37 -23.79
C ARG A 697 9.04 26.05 -25.09
N GLY A 698 10.24 25.74 -25.60
CA GLY A 698 10.72 26.27 -26.86
C GLY A 698 9.81 25.92 -28.03
N TRP A 699 9.33 24.68 -28.10
CA TRP A 699 8.31 24.28 -29.07
C TRP A 699 6.97 24.97 -28.79
N TRP A 700 6.50 24.98 -27.54
CA TRP A 700 5.21 25.57 -27.17
C TRP A 700 5.10 27.04 -27.58
N ASP A 701 6.13 27.83 -27.32
CA ASP A 701 6.20 29.26 -27.67
C ASP A 701 6.18 29.47 -29.20
N ASN A 702 6.81 28.57 -29.95
CA ASN A 702 6.96 28.64 -31.42
C ASN A 702 6.00 27.73 -32.20
N ARG A 703 4.99 27.16 -31.53
CA ARG A 703 4.13 26.14 -32.11
C ARG A 703 3.41 26.62 -33.38
N PRO A 704 3.17 25.73 -34.36
CA PRO A 704 2.53 26.07 -35.62
C PRO A 704 1.15 26.72 -35.44
N ALA A 705 0.69 27.47 -36.45
CA ALA A 705 -0.58 28.21 -36.38
C ALA A 705 -1.81 27.30 -36.21
N ASP A 706 -1.72 26.04 -36.61
CA ASP A 706 -2.78 25.03 -36.46
C ASP A 706 -2.77 24.32 -35.10
N CYS A 707 -1.78 24.62 -34.24
CA CYS A 707 -1.69 24.24 -32.83
C CYS A 707 -2.05 25.41 -31.89
N ARG A 708 -2.71 26.45 -32.44
CA ARG A 708 -3.15 27.63 -31.69
C ARG A 708 -4.65 27.78 -31.82
N GLY A 709 -5.35 27.62 -30.71
CA GLY A 709 -6.78 27.84 -30.56
C GLY A 709 -7.09 29.24 -30.06
N GLU A 710 -8.07 29.32 -29.15
CA GLU A 710 -8.59 30.59 -28.63
C GLU A 710 -7.61 31.31 -27.71
N SER A 711 -6.92 30.56 -26.86
CA SER A 711 -5.90 31.08 -25.96
C SER A 711 -4.90 29.98 -25.63
N GLU A 712 -3.69 30.38 -25.24
CA GLU A 712 -2.67 29.43 -24.81
C GLU A 712 -3.11 28.60 -23.60
N ALA A 713 -3.86 29.21 -22.69
CA ALA A 713 -4.38 28.53 -21.50
C ALA A 713 -5.41 27.45 -21.87
N LEU A 714 -6.30 27.75 -22.82
CA LEU A 714 -7.30 26.80 -23.32
C LEU A 714 -6.67 25.72 -24.22
N ASP A 715 -5.65 26.06 -25.00
CA ASP A 715 -4.88 25.08 -25.78
C ASP A 715 -4.30 23.98 -24.87
N ALA A 716 -3.66 24.39 -23.77
CA ALA A 716 -3.07 23.47 -22.80
C ALA A 716 -4.15 22.64 -22.07
N LEU A 717 -5.25 23.29 -21.65
CA LEU A 717 -6.37 22.61 -21.00
C LEU A 717 -6.99 21.54 -21.91
N ARG A 718 -7.40 21.92 -23.12
CA ARG A 718 -8.10 21.06 -24.06
C ARG A 718 -7.20 19.89 -24.48
N ALA A 719 -5.93 20.13 -24.76
CA ALA A 719 -4.97 19.06 -25.07
C ALA A 719 -4.80 18.10 -23.88
N LEU A 720 -4.68 18.60 -22.65
CA LEU A 720 -4.56 17.76 -21.45
C LEU A 720 -5.81 16.89 -21.25
N VAL A 721 -7.00 17.48 -21.35
CA VAL A 721 -8.27 16.75 -21.20
C VAL A 721 -8.44 15.69 -22.29
N VAL A 722 -8.13 16.02 -23.55
CA VAL A 722 -8.14 15.04 -24.65
C VAL A 722 -7.14 13.91 -24.36
N SER A 723 -5.96 14.20 -23.81
CA SER A 723 -5.02 13.15 -23.43
C SER A 723 -5.62 12.19 -22.38
N GLN A 724 -6.31 12.72 -21.36
CA GLN A 724 -6.92 11.91 -20.29
C GLN A 724 -8.13 11.10 -20.75
N LEU A 725 -8.94 11.62 -21.69
CA LEU A 725 -10.18 10.96 -22.12
C LEU A 725 -10.04 10.11 -23.37
N CYS A 726 -9.11 10.44 -24.28
CA CYS A 726 -9.02 9.84 -25.60
C CYS A 726 -7.73 9.07 -25.88
N VAL A 727 -6.68 9.16 -25.05
CA VAL A 727 -5.44 8.38 -25.25
C VAL A 727 -5.53 7.05 -24.51
N ASP A 728 -5.20 5.94 -25.18
CA ASP A 728 -5.12 4.64 -24.51
C ASP A 728 -3.87 4.61 -23.61
N HIS A 729 -4.06 4.40 -22.31
CA HIS A 729 -2.98 4.42 -21.33
C HIS A 729 -2.58 3.00 -20.94
N GLU A 730 -1.27 2.71 -20.97
CA GLU A 730 -0.64 1.56 -20.28
C GLU A 730 -0.17 1.90 -18.85
N ASP A 731 -0.57 3.06 -18.31
CA ASP A 731 -0.15 3.52 -16.99
C ASP A 731 -0.76 2.66 -15.85
N PRO A 732 0.07 1.98 -15.02
CA PRO A 732 -0.38 1.14 -13.91
C PRO A 732 -1.18 1.91 -12.83
N SER A 733 -0.94 3.22 -12.69
CA SER A 733 -1.61 4.05 -11.69
C SER A 733 -3.09 4.34 -12.04
N PHE A 734 -3.47 4.13 -13.31
CA PHE A 734 -4.81 4.34 -13.85
C PHE A 734 -5.46 3.07 -14.43
N ILE A 735 -5.05 1.88 -13.96
CA ILE A 735 -5.68 0.58 -14.29
C ILE A 735 -7.22 0.58 -14.07
N ARG A 736 -7.78 1.56 -13.34
CA ARG A 736 -9.23 1.75 -13.17
C ARG A 736 -9.98 2.25 -14.42
N GLY A 737 -9.29 2.58 -15.52
CA GLY A 737 -9.83 3.44 -16.58
C GLY A 737 -10.16 2.82 -17.95
N ARG A 738 -9.69 1.62 -18.30
CA ARG A 738 -9.82 1.10 -19.69
C ARG A 738 -11.27 0.84 -20.12
N ARG A 739 -12.20 0.67 -19.16
CA ARG A 739 -13.65 0.52 -19.39
C ARG A 739 -14.50 1.23 -18.33
N SER A 740 -14.07 2.41 -17.86
CA SER A 740 -14.90 3.16 -16.92
C SER A 740 -16.15 3.69 -17.63
N PRO A 741 -17.37 3.37 -17.16
CA PRO A 741 -18.59 3.96 -17.70
C PRO A 741 -18.59 5.49 -17.67
N VAL A 742 -17.84 6.09 -16.73
CA VAL A 742 -17.66 7.56 -16.65
C VAL A 742 -16.83 8.05 -17.84
N ARG A 743 -15.75 7.36 -18.22
CA ARG A 743 -14.91 7.80 -19.35
C ARG A 743 -15.66 7.72 -20.68
N GLU A 744 -16.43 6.65 -20.89
CA GLU A 744 -17.31 6.52 -22.06
C GLU A 744 -18.41 7.59 -22.09
N LEU A 745 -18.90 8.01 -20.91
CA LEU A 745 -19.87 9.08 -20.78
C LEU A 745 -19.28 10.45 -21.17
N LEU A 746 -18.03 10.72 -20.80
CA LEU A 746 -17.39 12.02 -21.00
C LEU A 746 -16.71 12.17 -22.36
N ARG A 747 -16.29 11.07 -23.01
CA ARG A 747 -15.60 11.10 -24.32
C ARG A 747 -16.35 11.92 -25.39
N PRO A 748 -17.69 11.83 -25.54
CA PRO A 748 -18.43 12.65 -26.51
C PRO A 748 -18.25 14.16 -26.33
N LEU A 749 -17.90 14.62 -25.13
CA LEU A 749 -17.66 16.04 -24.83
C LEU A 749 -16.34 16.56 -25.39
N VAL A 750 -15.41 15.68 -25.79
CA VAL A 750 -14.11 16.08 -26.35
C VAL A 750 -13.83 15.46 -27.72
N GLY A 751 -14.65 14.53 -28.18
CA GLY A 751 -14.55 13.94 -29.51
C GLY A 751 -14.40 12.41 -29.48
N PRO A 752 -14.86 11.72 -30.53
CA PRO A 752 -14.98 10.27 -30.53
C PRO A 752 -13.67 9.51 -30.79
N ASP A 753 -12.61 10.20 -31.23
CA ASP A 753 -11.41 9.54 -31.75
C ASP A 753 -10.48 9.09 -30.61
N LEU A 754 -10.24 7.79 -30.54
CA LEU A 754 -9.17 7.23 -29.70
C LEU A 754 -7.82 7.51 -30.36
N LEU A 755 -6.90 8.01 -29.57
CA LEU A 755 -5.54 8.33 -29.99
C LEU A 755 -4.56 7.29 -29.42
N GLN A 756 -3.62 6.85 -30.25
CA GLN A 756 -2.45 6.11 -29.81
C GLN A 756 -1.24 7.05 -29.85
N LEU A 757 -0.63 7.28 -28.70
CA LEU A 757 0.61 8.04 -28.56
C LEU A 757 1.74 7.06 -28.25
N ARG A 758 2.95 7.34 -28.74
CA ARG A 758 4.16 6.55 -28.41
C ARG A 758 4.64 6.85 -26.99
N HIS A 759 4.52 8.11 -26.55
CA HIS A 759 5.03 8.62 -25.29
C HIS A 759 3.93 9.27 -24.43
N PRO A 760 2.83 8.57 -24.10
CA PRO A 760 1.67 9.17 -23.43
C PRO A 760 1.99 9.76 -22.04
N GLY A 761 2.95 9.16 -21.31
CA GLY A 761 3.40 9.66 -20.00
C GLY A 761 4.13 11.01 -20.10
N VAL A 762 5.00 11.17 -21.10
CA VAL A 762 5.75 12.41 -21.38
C VAL A 762 4.80 13.52 -21.81
N VAL A 763 3.89 13.23 -22.75
CA VAL A 763 2.92 14.21 -23.25
C VAL A 763 2.03 14.71 -22.11
N ARG A 764 1.52 13.82 -21.26
CA ARG A 764 0.73 14.20 -20.08
C ARG A 764 1.53 15.09 -19.13
N HIS A 765 2.75 14.69 -18.78
CA HIS A 765 3.64 15.44 -17.89
C HIS A 765 3.84 16.87 -18.38
N VAL A 766 4.21 17.03 -19.65
CA VAL A 766 4.45 18.35 -20.26
C VAL A 766 3.19 19.20 -20.24
N LEU A 767 2.04 18.64 -20.61
CA LEU A 767 0.77 19.37 -20.64
C LEU A 767 0.31 19.83 -19.26
N GLU A 768 0.56 19.07 -18.19
CA GLU A 768 0.26 19.52 -16.84
C GLU A 768 1.07 20.75 -16.44
N TRP A 769 2.36 20.77 -16.76
CA TRP A 769 3.23 21.92 -16.50
C TRP A 769 2.85 23.13 -17.34
N LEU A 770 2.59 22.94 -18.65
CA LEU A 770 2.13 24.01 -19.53
C LEU A 770 0.80 24.60 -19.06
N LEU A 771 -0.15 23.76 -18.63
CA LEU A 771 -1.42 24.23 -18.08
C LEU A 771 -1.19 25.03 -16.79
N VAL A 772 -0.38 24.54 -15.85
CA VAL A 772 -0.09 25.30 -14.63
C VAL A 772 0.55 26.64 -14.96
N GLU A 773 1.46 26.71 -15.92
CA GLU A 773 2.13 27.94 -16.33
C GLU A 773 1.14 28.93 -16.97
N ALA A 774 0.36 28.48 -17.96
CA ALA A 774 -0.54 29.31 -18.76
C ALA A 774 -1.91 29.60 -18.11
N ALA A 775 -2.33 28.83 -17.09
CA ALA A 775 -3.68 28.92 -16.53
C ALA A 775 -4.06 30.34 -16.09
N ASP A 776 -5.21 30.78 -16.58
CA ASP A 776 -5.89 32.02 -16.28
C ASP A 776 -7.39 31.76 -15.97
N GLN A 777 -8.20 32.82 -15.89
CA GLN A 777 -9.64 32.70 -15.59
C GLN A 777 -10.40 31.85 -16.61
N SER A 778 -10.00 31.88 -17.90
CA SER A 778 -10.70 31.16 -18.96
C SER A 778 -10.66 29.64 -18.77
N VAL A 779 -9.58 29.13 -18.18
CA VAL A 779 -9.44 27.70 -17.83
C VAL A 779 -10.45 27.30 -16.76
N ILE A 780 -10.67 28.15 -15.76
CA ILE A 780 -11.64 27.89 -14.69
C ILE A 780 -13.05 27.94 -15.25
N ASP A 781 -13.36 28.96 -16.06
CA ASP A 781 -14.67 29.11 -16.69
C ASP A 781 -15.00 27.90 -17.58
N GLU A 782 -14.06 27.44 -18.42
CA GLU A 782 -14.27 26.25 -19.24
C GLU A 782 -14.39 24.97 -18.42
N CYS A 783 -13.61 24.81 -17.35
CA CYS A 783 -13.74 23.65 -16.46
C CYS A 783 -15.08 23.61 -15.73
N MET A 784 -15.61 24.77 -15.31
CA MET A 784 -16.92 24.85 -14.67
C MET A 784 -18.05 24.54 -15.65
N ASP A 785 -18.01 25.13 -16.85
CA ASP A 785 -18.96 24.84 -17.92
C ASP A 785 -18.94 23.35 -18.30
N ALA A 786 -17.75 22.77 -18.44
CA ALA A 786 -17.58 21.36 -18.78
C ALA A 786 -18.05 20.43 -17.65
N THR A 787 -17.82 20.82 -16.40
CA THR A 787 -18.33 20.09 -15.24
C THR A 787 -19.85 20.10 -15.21
N GLU A 788 -20.49 21.23 -15.51
CA GLU A 788 -21.95 21.32 -15.58
C GLU A 788 -22.52 20.42 -16.68
N VAL A 789 -21.97 20.48 -17.90
CA VAL A 789 -22.42 19.64 -19.03
C VAL A 789 -22.14 18.16 -18.75
N ALA A 790 -21.03 17.83 -18.11
CA ALA A 790 -20.69 16.47 -17.70
C ALA A 790 -21.69 15.93 -16.67
N LEU A 791 -22.09 16.73 -15.69
CA LEU A 791 -23.13 16.36 -14.72
C LEU A 791 -24.50 16.19 -15.39
N ALA A 792 -24.84 17.06 -16.34
CA ALA A 792 -26.08 16.96 -17.12
C ALA A 792 -26.14 15.71 -18.00
N SER A 793 -24.98 15.18 -18.41
CA SER A 793 -24.88 13.97 -19.24
C SER A 793 -25.17 12.68 -18.46
N ILE A 794 -25.14 12.71 -17.12
CA ILE A 794 -25.32 11.51 -16.28
C ILE A 794 -26.70 10.89 -16.50
N PRO A 795 -26.79 9.60 -16.88
CA PRO A 795 -28.07 8.95 -17.10
C PRO A 795 -28.93 8.92 -15.83
N GLY A 796 -30.23 9.21 -15.95
CA GLY A 796 -31.17 9.15 -14.81
C GLY A 796 -31.21 7.78 -14.10
N THR A 797 -30.89 6.69 -14.81
CA THR A 797 -30.76 5.34 -14.25
C THR A 797 -29.60 5.20 -13.26
N TRP A 798 -28.57 6.04 -13.36
CA TRP A 798 -27.46 6.08 -12.40
C TRP A 798 -27.87 6.83 -11.13
N LEU A 799 -28.66 7.90 -11.28
CA LEU A 799 -29.17 8.69 -10.15
C LEU A 799 -30.13 7.89 -9.26
N GLN A 800 -30.90 6.95 -9.83
CA GLN A 800 -31.91 6.17 -9.09
C GLN A 800 -31.34 5.02 -8.22
N ARG A 801 -30.08 4.63 -8.38
CA ARG A 801 -29.41 3.58 -7.55
C ARG A 801 -28.94 4.13 -6.21
N LEU A 802 -29.82 4.76 -5.44
CA LEU A 802 -29.44 5.59 -4.28
C LEU A 802 -29.46 4.89 -2.91
N THR A 803 -29.92 3.64 -2.78
CA THR A 803 -30.16 3.05 -1.45
C THR A 803 -30.19 1.52 -1.46
N GLU A 804 -29.02 0.89 -1.43
CA GLU A 804 -28.82 -0.34 -0.65
C GLU A 804 -27.52 -0.10 0.12
N SER A 805 -27.50 -0.37 1.43
CA SER A 805 -26.32 -0.11 2.26
C SER A 805 -25.15 -0.96 1.74
N VAL A 806 -24.24 -0.31 1.05
CA VAL A 806 -23.02 -0.94 0.57
C VAL A 806 -22.02 -0.89 1.71
N ASP A 807 -21.70 -2.07 2.26
CA ASP A 807 -20.62 -2.31 3.21
C ASP A 807 -19.35 -1.55 2.82
N GLU A 808 -18.63 -1.08 3.84
CA GLU A 808 -17.50 -0.14 3.76
C GLU A 808 -16.38 -0.57 2.79
N GLY A 809 -16.32 -1.84 2.38
CA GLY A 809 -15.35 -2.39 1.43
C GLY A 809 -15.67 -2.19 -0.08
N ARG A 810 -16.88 -1.76 -0.45
CA ARG A 810 -17.34 -1.67 -1.86
C ARG A 810 -17.51 -0.23 -2.40
N ARG A 811 -17.02 0.79 -1.69
CA ARG A 811 -17.21 2.20 -2.07
C ARG A 811 -16.66 2.57 -3.46
N TYR A 812 -15.65 1.87 -3.97
CA TYR A 812 -14.93 2.34 -5.17
C TYR A 812 -15.41 1.73 -6.50
N GLU A 813 -16.13 0.61 -6.50
CA GLU A 813 -16.51 -0.08 -7.75
C GLU A 813 -17.98 0.11 -8.16
N VAL A 814 -18.86 0.51 -7.23
CA VAL A 814 -20.32 0.56 -7.51
C VAL A 814 -20.91 1.96 -7.35
N GLU A 815 -20.25 2.86 -6.61
CA GLU A 815 -20.72 4.24 -6.46
C GLU A 815 -20.14 5.15 -7.55
N TRP A 816 -20.94 5.37 -8.61
CA TRP A 816 -20.56 6.26 -9.71
C TRP A 816 -20.16 7.67 -9.25
N ARG A 817 -20.62 8.15 -8.07
CA ARG A 817 -20.26 9.47 -7.52
C ARG A 817 -18.79 9.56 -7.13
N GLY A 818 -18.27 8.52 -6.48
CA GLY A 818 -16.85 8.45 -6.11
C GLY A 818 -15.95 8.36 -7.34
N GLY A 819 -16.37 7.55 -8.33
CA GLY A 819 -15.68 7.45 -9.61
C GLY A 819 -15.78 8.70 -10.49
N PHE A 820 -16.92 9.39 -10.50
CA PHE A 820 -17.15 10.56 -11.35
C PHE A 820 -16.29 11.75 -10.92
N VAL A 821 -16.20 12.02 -9.61
CA VAL A 821 -15.33 13.09 -9.09
C VAL A 821 -13.85 12.81 -9.38
N GLN A 822 -13.43 11.55 -9.32
CA GLN A 822 -12.03 11.16 -9.57
C GLN A 822 -11.67 11.10 -11.06
N LEU A 823 -12.62 10.73 -11.92
CA LEU A 823 -12.38 10.47 -13.35
C LEU A 823 -12.84 11.60 -14.29
N CYS A 824 -13.50 12.63 -13.77
CA CYS A 824 -13.85 13.83 -14.54
C CYS A 824 -12.65 14.80 -14.58
N PRO A 825 -11.99 14.98 -15.74
CA PRO A 825 -10.80 15.84 -15.88
C PRO A 825 -11.02 17.24 -15.34
N TRP A 826 -12.15 17.86 -15.69
CA TRP A 826 -12.43 19.25 -15.35
C TRP A 826 -12.60 19.47 -13.85
N ILE A 827 -13.21 18.52 -13.13
CA ILE A 827 -13.31 18.58 -11.66
C ILE A 827 -11.92 18.45 -11.04
N THR A 828 -11.13 17.46 -11.47
CA THR A 828 -9.78 17.21 -10.95
C THR A 828 -8.84 18.38 -11.22
N LEU A 829 -8.89 18.98 -12.43
CA LEU A 829 -8.08 20.14 -12.79
C LEU A 829 -8.49 21.39 -12.03
N THR A 830 -9.80 21.64 -11.84
CA THR A 830 -10.31 22.73 -11.00
C THR A 830 -9.79 22.61 -9.58
N GLN A 831 -9.83 21.40 -8.99
CA GLN A 831 -9.30 21.14 -7.65
C GLN A 831 -7.79 21.36 -7.58
N ASN A 832 -7.04 20.86 -8.57
CA ASN A 832 -5.60 21.00 -8.60
C ASN A 832 -5.15 22.46 -8.78
N LEU A 833 -5.83 23.22 -9.65
CA LEU A 833 -5.59 24.64 -9.88
C LEU A 833 -6.00 25.51 -8.69
N LEU A 834 -7.10 25.18 -8.00
CA LEU A 834 -7.48 25.88 -6.75
C LEU A 834 -6.34 25.89 -5.74
N ILE A 835 -5.58 24.80 -5.66
CA ILE A 835 -4.50 24.71 -4.69
C ILE A 835 -3.14 25.16 -5.25
N GLY A 836 -2.93 25.10 -6.57
CA GLY A 836 -1.70 25.55 -7.24
C GLY A 836 -1.67 27.04 -7.56
N LYS A 837 -2.81 27.62 -7.93
CA LYS A 837 -3.03 29.03 -8.27
C LYS A 837 -4.36 29.54 -7.65
N PRO A 838 -4.45 29.65 -6.32
CA PRO A 838 -5.69 30.07 -5.64
C PRO A 838 -6.21 31.45 -6.09
N SER A 839 -5.35 32.32 -6.63
CA SER A 839 -5.73 33.63 -7.16
C SER A 839 -6.61 33.59 -8.40
N LEU A 840 -6.76 32.43 -9.07
CA LEU A 840 -7.69 32.26 -10.19
C LEU A 840 -9.14 31.96 -9.72
N MET A 841 -9.35 31.80 -8.41
CA MET A 841 -10.63 31.40 -7.80
C MET A 841 -11.19 32.46 -6.86
N THR A 842 -10.53 33.62 -6.79
CA THR A 842 -10.87 34.80 -5.98
C THR A 842 -11.16 35.96 -6.90
#